data_AF-A0A0A2KL61-F1
#
_entry.id   AF-A0A0A2KL61-F1
#
_cell.length_a   1.000
_cell.length_b   1.000
_cell.length_c   1.000
_cell.angle_alpha   90.00
_cell.angle_beta   90.00
_cell.angle_gamma   90.00
#
_symmetry.space_group_name_H-M   'P 1'
#
loop_
_entity.id
_entity.type
_entity.pdbx_description
1 polymer ?
#
loop_
_entity_poly.entity_id
_entity_poly.type
_entity_poly.pdbx_seq_one_letter_code
_entity_poly.pdbx_strand_id
1 'polypeptide(L)'
;MATTTTTTTTTPPLNRSSFDLVGPYGDWRDDLHNQGYAIIKNAIDPERAQSYQRKAFEWLKSFSPALDLDNPSTWTKDNLPVQGKANTFNGYSVTHEKFMWDARMEPKIVDAFAKIWGTDELLVSFDALNVTLPNQKDKPARKPWPHVDQSPFRRGLHCIQGIINLSHAGPEDGSLMVFPKSNTVTEGFFDTETDPSTWEQKDIRLFTEEEIQWFGNHGMKPIKVLAEPGDLILWDSRTVHWGGEPTVNMTLLTSIFRIAHKAKMKSFESRPPVDYPRKRASIACNFCRHRKRKCDGQKPTCGLCTDAGAQVQDIPAEILLRLTHLETLIEQQKDAITELSARVASSSDHPGRSAPSIYSSQPKYDWDPSSEHVYDKTFGLFSSENTYGHPYAFTIPLGHHTPTGSLFALDRVKNLVGDYPQDFFKQIEKKRPFNSILAAGIPQALEQIDRSRLHPQFTKPLITEFLHHVHPFFPIVEPQLLHMLFDTFPTFTKVNSIQTSLYLVILALGKASSNPQRIFDIEADQDLNGMEYFACAYHYLNNPLITSSFTVGHLLPLALFYGSLYLRHIGRPIQAWQMIRNASGSVQIMIADDDLAELHFPSSGIDLLVDRLPFPRISEDSRNGHLVFLAMCSIRKLLNRVHSALYAKSDQENFHASPPPQHTSDTPSATPQKHSITSLKTISEELDRQLEDWFGSLPNPIRPTLGNTISADHPYDTYILARYYATKHIICRPSLVFAAHSQGSTVLPEFVFANCKKCVDSCRKFIWAASILLRQRTHSNWHRMQAMLAAIFTLSTAKTTPALEALVPDFDDLVKEAIQCIELWAEHCETADTVVSMLKTIRQKVRVFVPKFFSAPEYAAYLPTAGTFQEALSSTTKSKQQFNHSVVSRRGEWLLAEFVASGVTAMRAFVEVDTTDTPHGERMGPIGN
;
A
#
# COMPACT_ATOMS: atom_id res chain seq x y z
N MET A 1 -49.68 -27.73 -9.03
CA MET A 1 -49.15 -27.21 -10.32
C MET A 1 -47.81 -26.60 -10.01
N ALA A 2 -46.72 -27.24 -10.44
CA ALA A 2 -45.37 -26.72 -10.28
C ALA A 2 -45.12 -25.67 -11.37
N THR A 3 -44.73 -24.46 -10.97
CA THR A 3 -44.36 -23.39 -11.91
C THR A 3 -42.85 -23.46 -12.09
N THR A 4 -42.42 -23.95 -13.25
CA THR A 4 -41.01 -24.08 -13.65
C THR A 4 -40.46 -22.70 -14.00
N THR A 5 -39.57 -22.15 -13.17
CA THR A 5 -38.78 -20.97 -13.53
C THR A 5 -37.70 -21.39 -14.52
N THR A 6 -37.84 -20.96 -15.77
CA THR A 6 -36.86 -21.25 -16.83
C THR A 6 -35.80 -20.15 -16.79
N THR A 7 -34.62 -20.45 -16.26
CA THR A 7 -33.46 -19.56 -16.32
C THR A 7 -32.86 -19.66 -17.72
N THR A 8 -33.08 -18.66 -18.57
CA THR A 8 -32.37 -18.53 -19.84
C THR A 8 -30.95 -18.05 -19.57
N THR A 9 -29.98 -18.96 -19.59
CA THR A 9 -28.55 -18.65 -19.58
C THR A 9 -28.17 -18.10 -20.96
N THR A 10 -27.92 -16.81 -21.07
CA THR A 10 -27.44 -16.20 -22.32
C THR A 10 -25.96 -16.50 -22.50
N THR A 11 -25.61 -17.28 -23.53
CA THR A 11 -24.21 -17.58 -23.90
C THR A 11 -23.47 -16.28 -24.27
N PRO A 12 -22.26 -16.03 -23.74
CA PRO A 12 -21.48 -14.84 -24.07
C PRO A 12 -21.21 -14.71 -25.57
N PRO A 13 -21.21 -13.48 -26.14
CA PRO A 13 -20.95 -13.28 -27.57
C PRO A 13 -19.49 -13.60 -27.93
N LEU A 14 -19.28 -14.13 -29.14
CA LEU A 14 -17.94 -14.41 -29.67
C LEU A 14 -17.18 -13.11 -30.02
N ASN A 15 -15.96 -12.98 -29.50
CA ASN A 15 -15.05 -11.87 -29.80
C ASN A 15 -14.15 -12.22 -30.99
N ARG A 16 -14.39 -11.60 -32.15
CA ARG A 16 -13.61 -11.82 -33.38
C ARG A 16 -12.44 -10.83 -33.47
N SER A 17 -11.25 -11.35 -33.71
CA SER A 17 -10.07 -10.53 -34.00
C SER A 17 -10.29 -9.75 -35.29
N SER A 18 -9.76 -8.53 -35.32
CA SER A 18 -9.70 -7.69 -36.53
C SER A 18 -8.33 -7.77 -37.23
N PHE A 19 -7.44 -8.60 -36.69
CA PHE A 19 -6.11 -8.82 -37.21
C PHE A 19 -6.01 -10.20 -37.85
N ASP A 20 -5.53 -10.23 -39.09
CA ASP A 20 -5.23 -11.46 -39.81
C ASP A 20 -3.78 -11.42 -40.29
N LEU A 21 -3.04 -12.49 -40.01
CA LEU A 21 -1.70 -12.72 -40.55
C LEU A 21 -1.86 -13.41 -41.92
N VAL A 22 -1.99 -12.64 -42.99
CA VAL A 22 -2.30 -13.14 -44.35
C VAL A 22 -1.06 -13.11 -45.23
N GLY A 23 -0.52 -14.29 -45.54
CA GLY A 23 0.63 -14.48 -46.43
C GLY A 23 0.26 -14.66 -47.91
N PRO A 24 1.25 -15.00 -48.77
CA PRO A 24 2.62 -15.37 -48.40
C PRO A 24 3.54 -14.17 -48.17
N TYR A 25 4.41 -14.26 -47.16
CA TYR A 25 5.43 -13.27 -46.82
C TYR A 25 6.82 -13.61 -47.34
N GLY A 26 7.07 -14.89 -47.67
CA GLY A 26 8.38 -15.39 -48.09
C GLY A 26 9.38 -15.54 -46.94
N ASP A 27 8.90 -15.62 -45.70
CA ASP A 27 9.72 -15.78 -44.50
C ASP A 27 9.01 -16.61 -43.40
N TRP A 28 9.59 -16.65 -42.21
CA TRP A 28 9.12 -17.43 -41.06
C TRP A 28 7.66 -17.14 -40.63
N ARG A 29 7.06 -16.01 -41.06
CA ARG A 29 5.64 -15.73 -40.82
C ARG A 29 4.72 -16.70 -41.55
N ASP A 30 5.16 -17.26 -42.68
CA ASP A 30 4.42 -18.28 -43.40
C ASP A 30 4.36 -19.59 -42.60
N ASP A 31 5.44 -19.96 -41.91
CA ASP A 31 5.44 -21.11 -41.00
C ASP A 31 4.56 -20.84 -39.77
N LEU A 32 4.63 -19.63 -39.19
CA LEU A 32 3.79 -19.25 -38.06
C LEU A 32 2.29 -19.33 -38.41
N HIS A 33 1.91 -18.90 -39.61
CA HIS A 33 0.53 -19.01 -40.09
C HIS A 33 0.12 -20.46 -40.33
N ASN A 34 0.91 -21.22 -41.10
CA ASN A 34 0.52 -22.55 -41.59
C ASN A 34 0.71 -23.67 -40.56
N GLN A 35 1.74 -23.57 -39.72
CA GLN A 35 2.09 -24.58 -38.72
C GLN A 35 1.71 -24.14 -37.30
N GLY A 36 1.37 -22.87 -37.09
CA GLY A 36 1.05 -22.33 -35.77
C GLY A 36 2.26 -22.00 -34.90
N TYR A 37 3.48 -22.21 -35.40
CA TYR A 37 4.73 -21.84 -34.74
C TYR A 37 5.85 -21.59 -35.76
N ALA A 38 6.86 -20.83 -35.35
CA ALA A 38 8.05 -20.56 -36.15
C ALA A 38 9.30 -20.37 -35.28
N ILE A 39 10.48 -20.55 -35.87
CA ILE A 39 11.77 -20.33 -35.20
C ILE A 39 12.57 -19.32 -36.00
N ILE A 40 12.95 -18.23 -35.36
CA ILE A 40 13.82 -17.21 -35.93
C ILE A 40 15.23 -17.47 -35.41
N LYS A 41 16.08 -17.97 -36.31
CA LYS A 41 17.45 -18.34 -36.00
C LYS A 41 18.32 -17.12 -35.72
N ASN A 42 19.18 -17.21 -34.71
CA ASN A 42 20.16 -16.15 -34.38
C ASN A 42 19.50 -14.76 -34.25
N ALA A 43 18.38 -14.71 -33.52
CA ALA A 43 17.67 -13.46 -33.22
C ALA A 43 18.46 -12.61 -32.21
N ILE A 44 19.20 -13.26 -31.31
CA ILE A 44 20.17 -12.64 -30.42
C ILE A 44 21.53 -13.26 -30.74
N ASP A 45 22.56 -12.42 -30.76
CA ASP A 45 23.94 -12.90 -30.88
C ASP A 45 24.26 -13.94 -29.78
N PRO A 46 24.87 -15.09 -30.11
CA PRO A 46 25.10 -16.16 -29.14
C PRO A 46 25.86 -15.74 -27.88
N GLU A 47 26.83 -14.81 -27.99
CA GLU A 47 27.59 -14.33 -26.83
C GLU A 47 26.70 -13.50 -25.90
N ARG A 48 25.80 -12.69 -26.48
CA ARG A 48 24.81 -11.91 -25.72
C ARG A 48 23.77 -12.81 -25.07
N ALA A 49 23.28 -13.82 -25.78
CA ALA A 49 22.35 -14.81 -25.25
C ALA A 49 22.97 -15.55 -24.04
N GLN A 50 24.23 -15.99 -24.16
CA GLN A 50 24.98 -16.56 -23.04
C GLN A 50 25.17 -15.57 -21.89
N SER A 51 25.37 -14.28 -22.17
CA SER A 51 25.43 -13.26 -21.12
C SER A 51 24.13 -13.11 -20.36
N TYR A 52 22.97 -13.21 -21.03
CA TYR A 52 21.67 -13.18 -20.35
C TYR A 52 21.45 -14.44 -19.52
N GLN A 53 21.87 -15.60 -20.03
CA GLN A 53 21.84 -16.85 -19.28
C GLN A 53 22.67 -16.77 -17.99
N ARG A 54 23.91 -16.27 -18.06
CA ARG A 54 24.76 -16.07 -16.87
C ARG A 54 24.09 -15.18 -15.83
N LYS A 55 23.46 -14.08 -16.25
CA LYS A 55 22.72 -13.18 -15.33
C LYS A 55 21.51 -13.85 -14.71
N ALA A 56 20.79 -14.70 -15.45
CA ALA A 56 19.70 -15.51 -14.90
C ALA A 56 20.21 -16.49 -13.83
N PHE A 57 21.39 -17.09 -14.04
CA PHE A 57 22.03 -17.97 -13.05
C PHE A 57 22.57 -17.21 -11.84
N GLU A 58 23.18 -16.04 -12.04
CA GLU A 58 23.60 -15.16 -10.95
C GLU A 58 22.41 -14.75 -10.08
N TRP A 59 21.29 -14.38 -10.71
CA TRP A 59 20.03 -14.09 -10.03
C TRP A 59 19.52 -15.31 -9.25
N LEU A 60 19.57 -16.52 -9.83
CA LEU A 60 19.13 -17.73 -9.13
C LEU A 60 20.03 -18.04 -7.91
N LYS A 61 21.35 -17.89 -8.06
CA LYS A 61 22.34 -18.10 -6.98
C LYS A 61 22.29 -17.03 -5.89
N SER A 62 21.74 -15.84 -6.15
CA SER A 62 21.69 -14.78 -5.13
C SER A 62 20.78 -15.11 -3.94
N PHE A 63 19.90 -16.11 -4.08
CA PHE A 63 18.99 -16.53 -3.01
C PHE A 63 19.62 -17.48 -1.99
N SER A 64 20.61 -18.28 -2.40
CA SER A 64 21.30 -19.21 -1.51
C SER A 64 22.74 -19.44 -1.94
N PRO A 65 23.75 -19.19 -1.07
CA PRO A 65 25.14 -19.54 -1.36
C PRO A 65 25.38 -21.06 -1.42
N ALA A 66 24.42 -21.87 -0.93
CA ALA A 66 24.48 -23.33 -0.99
C ALA A 66 23.97 -23.89 -2.32
N LEU A 67 23.37 -23.06 -3.20
CA LEU A 67 22.96 -23.48 -4.53
C LEU A 67 24.15 -23.56 -5.46
N ASP A 68 24.47 -24.78 -5.90
CA ASP A 68 25.48 -25.05 -6.91
C ASP A 68 24.81 -25.64 -8.16
N LEU A 69 24.84 -24.88 -9.25
CA LEU A 69 24.22 -25.27 -10.52
C LEU A 69 24.98 -26.39 -11.25
N ASP A 70 26.18 -26.76 -10.80
CA ASP A 70 26.92 -27.91 -11.30
C ASP A 70 26.69 -29.16 -10.44
N ASN A 71 25.99 -29.03 -9.30
CA ASN A 71 25.72 -30.13 -8.38
C ASN A 71 24.21 -30.32 -8.12
N PRO A 72 23.56 -31.29 -8.79
CA PRO A 72 22.13 -31.59 -8.63
C PRO A 72 21.68 -31.89 -7.20
N SER A 73 22.57 -32.35 -6.31
CA SER A 73 22.20 -32.61 -4.91
C SER A 73 21.83 -31.33 -4.15
N THR A 74 22.24 -30.17 -4.65
CA THR A 74 21.97 -28.86 -4.05
C THR A 74 20.66 -28.24 -4.54
N TRP A 75 20.05 -28.79 -5.59
CA TRP A 75 18.79 -28.31 -6.17
C TRP A 75 17.62 -28.77 -5.31
N THR A 76 17.52 -28.22 -4.12
CA THR A 76 16.43 -28.48 -3.17
C THR A 76 15.52 -27.27 -3.10
N LYS A 77 14.29 -27.46 -2.63
CA LYS A 77 13.33 -26.37 -2.44
C LYS A 77 13.88 -25.24 -1.56
N ASP A 78 14.72 -25.56 -0.59
CA ASP A 78 15.29 -24.58 0.36
C ASP A 78 16.40 -23.72 -0.24
N ASN A 79 17.06 -24.19 -1.31
CA ASN A 79 18.15 -23.49 -1.98
C ASN A 79 17.70 -22.67 -3.20
N LEU A 80 16.42 -22.75 -3.57
CA LEU A 80 15.87 -22.11 -4.76
C LEU A 80 14.75 -21.13 -4.39
N PRO A 81 14.59 -20.00 -5.11
CA PRO A 81 13.42 -19.15 -4.97
C PRO A 81 12.14 -19.92 -5.34
N VAL A 82 10.98 -19.44 -4.87
CA VAL A 82 9.69 -20.06 -5.19
C VAL A 82 9.50 -20.17 -6.71
N GLN A 83 9.44 -21.41 -7.18
CA GLN A 83 9.26 -21.76 -8.59
C GLN A 83 7.86 -22.32 -8.84
N GLY A 84 7.25 -21.94 -9.96
CA GLY A 84 5.97 -22.45 -10.41
C GLY A 84 6.01 -23.91 -10.85
N LYS A 85 4.82 -24.53 -10.97
CA LYS A 85 4.65 -25.92 -11.43
C LYS A 85 5.12 -26.14 -12.88
N ALA A 86 5.27 -25.09 -13.68
CA ALA A 86 5.75 -25.14 -15.08
C ALA A 86 7.24 -24.73 -15.23
N ASN A 87 8.03 -24.86 -14.16
CA ASN A 87 9.45 -24.47 -14.09
C ASN A 87 9.74 -22.97 -14.30
N THR A 88 8.70 -22.14 -14.19
CA THR A 88 8.77 -20.68 -14.32
C THR A 88 8.96 -19.97 -12.97
N PHE A 89 9.67 -18.85 -13.00
CA PHE A 89 9.83 -17.88 -11.93
C PHE A 89 9.09 -16.60 -12.33
N ASN A 90 8.06 -16.27 -11.55
CA ASN A 90 7.24 -15.07 -11.70
C ASN A 90 7.35 -14.12 -10.49
N GLY A 91 7.93 -14.61 -9.40
CA GLY A 91 8.10 -13.86 -8.14
C GLY A 91 9.36 -13.02 -8.11
N TYR A 92 9.56 -12.33 -6.99
CA TYR A 92 10.77 -11.56 -6.66
C TYR A 92 11.18 -10.53 -7.74
N SER A 93 10.20 -10.02 -8.48
CA SER A 93 10.39 -9.04 -9.54
C SER A 93 11.35 -9.46 -10.65
N VAL A 94 11.61 -10.77 -10.84
CA VAL A 94 12.55 -11.27 -11.86
C VAL A 94 12.21 -10.77 -13.26
N THR A 95 10.91 -10.61 -13.55
CA THR A 95 10.41 -10.14 -14.84
C THR A 95 10.77 -8.68 -15.12
N HIS A 96 11.22 -7.92 -14.11
CA HIS A 96 11.70 -6.54 -14.21
C HIS A 96 13.23 -6.41 -14.15
N GLU A 97 13.95 -7.53 -14.02
CA GLU A 97 15.40 -7.52 -14.00
C GLU A 97 15.98 -6.93 -15.29
N LYS A 98 17.11 -6.22 -15.16
CA LYS A 98 17.73 -5.54 -16.30
C LYS A 98 18.01 -6.49 -17.47
N PHE A 99 18.47 -7.71 -17.20
CA PHE A 99 18.77 -8.68 -18.25
C PHE A 99 17.51 -9.17 -19.00
N MET A 100 16.37 -9.25 -18.32
CA MET A 100 15.08 -9.57 -18.94
C MET A 100 14.63 -8.44 -19.85
N TRP A 101 14.79 -7.19 -19.42
CA TRP A 101 14.46 -6.02 -20.25
C TRP A 101 15.39 -5.90 -21.46
N ASP A 102 16.69 -6.03 -21.24
CA ASP A 102 17.69 -5.95 -22.31
C ASP A 102 17.44 -7.03 -23.38
N ALA A 103 17.12 -8.28 -22.98
CA ALA A 103 16.80 -9.36 -23.92
C ALA A 103 15.51 -9.10 -24.71
N ARG A 104 14.47 -8.54 -24.06
CA ARG A 104 13.23 -8.13 -24.74
C ARG A 104 13.46 -6.99 -25.74
N MET A 105 14.42 -6.11 -25.48
CA MET A 105 14.71 -4.95 -26.32
C MET A 105 15.71 -5.25 -27.44
N GLU A 106 16.11 -6.50 -27.63
CA GLU A 106 17.00 -6.89 -28.72
C GLU A 106 16.41 -6.54 -30.09
N PRO A 107 17.17 -5.90 -30.99
CA PRO A 107 16.61 -5.34 -32.22
C PRO A 107 15.85 -6.35 -33.09
N LYS A 108 16.38 -7.58 -33.28
CA LYS A 108 15.70 -8.59 -34.08
C LYS A 108 14.48 -9.21 -33.38
N ILE A 109 14.43 -9.15 -32.04
CA ILE A 109 13.26 -9.58 -31.27
C ILE A 109 12.14 -8.57 -31.50
N VAL A 110 12.43 -7.27 -31.35
CA VAL A 110 11.45 -6.20 -31.60
C VAL A 110 11.00 -6.21 -33.06
N ASP A 111 11.92 -6.34 -34.01
CA ASP A 111 11.63 -6.43 -35.45
C ASP A 111 10.71 -7.63 -35.79
N ALA A 112 10.91 -8.78 -35.16
CA ALA A 112 10.06 -9.94 -35.38
C ALA A 112 8.59 -9.67 -35.04
N PHE A 113 8.33 -9.11 -33.85
CA PHE A 113 6.97 -8.75 -33.45
C PHE A 113 6.42 -7.57 -34.27
N ALA A 114 7.27 -6.62 -34.66
CA ALA A 114 6.86 -5.51 -35.52
C ALA A 114 6.40 -6.00 -36.90
N LYS A 115 7.09 -7.01 -37.46
CA LYS A 115 6.74 -7.66 -38.73
C LYS A 115 5.44 -8.46 -38.66
N ILE A 116 5.11 -9.06 -37.52
CA ILE A 116 3.82 -9.71 -37.30
C ILE A 116 2.72 -8.65 -37.30
N TRP A 117 2.82 -7.67 -36.42
CA TRP A 117 1.73 -6.73 -36.16
C TRP A 117 1.63 -5.58 -37.16
N GLY A 118 2.64 -5.42 -38.02
CA GLY A 118 2.74 -4.35 -39.01
C GLY A 118 2.93 -2.96 -38.39
N THR A 119 3.50 -2.88 -37.19
CA THR A 119 3.72 -1.63 -36.46
C THR A 119 4.92 -1.74 -35.52
N ASP A 120 5.63 -0.64 -35.28
CA ASP A 120 6.66 -0.50 -34.24
C ASP A 120 6.07 -0.08 -32.87
N GLU A 121 4.79 0.31 -32.82
CA GLU A 121 4.03 0.58 -31.60
C GLU A 121 3.60 -0.73 -30.91
N LEU A 122 4.57 -1.40 -30.29
CA LEU A 122 4.37 -2.69 -29.62
C LEU A 122 4.23 -2.54 -28.11
N LEU A 123 3.28 -3.28 -27.54
CA LEU A 123 3.22 -3.54 -26.10
C LEU A 123 3.89 -4.89 -25.80
N VAL A 124 4.65 -4.96 -24.71
CA VAL A 124 5.34 -6.18 -24.27
C VAL A 124 4.85 -6.61 -22.90
N SER A 125 4.60 -7.91 -22.71
CA SER A 125 4.25 -8.47 -21.42
C SER A 125 5.47 -8.64 -20.50
N PHE A 126 5.24 -8.50 -19.18
CA PHE A 126 6.21 -8.87 -18.14
C PHE A 126 6.00 -10.32 -17.71
N ASP A 127 6.20 -11.22 -18.68
CA ASP A 127 6.06 -12.66 -18.50
C ASP A 127 7.23 -13.29 -17.71
N ALA A 128 7.29 -14.61 -17.64
CA ALA A 128 8.18 -15.39 -16.79
C ALA A 128 9.63 -15.53 -17.27
N LEU A 129 10.52 -15.79 -16.30
CA LEU A 129 11.80 -16.48 -16.53
C LEU A 129 11.58 -17.98 -16.30
N ASN A 130 12.05 -18.85 -17.18
CA ASN A 130 12.11 -20.29 -16.90
C ASN A 130 13.56 -20.72 -16.71
N VAL A 131 13.82 -21.42 -15.60
CA VAL A 131 15.06 -22.16 -15.38
C VAL A 131 14.70 -23.59 -14.98
N THR A 132 14.83 -24.55 -15.90
CA THR A 132 14.47 -25.95 -15.62
C THR A 132 15.68 -26.72 -15.11
N LEU A 133 15.57 -27.27 -13.90
CA LEU A 133 16.61 -28.08 -13.25
C LEU A 133 16.20 -29.56 -13.33
N PRO A 134 16.85 -30.39 -14.17
CA PRO A 134 16.50 -31.80 -14.31
C PRO A 134 16.73 -32.54 -12.98
N ASN A 135 15.91 -33.52 -12.63
CA ASN A 135 16.11 -34.36 -11.42
C ASN A 135 16.07 -33.63 -10.07
N GLN A 136 15.37 -32.49 -9.98
CA GLN A 136 15.10 -31.88 -8.69
C GLN A 136 14.35 -32.88 -7.78
N LYS A 137 14.98 -33.32 -6.68
CA LYS A 137 14.40 -34.37 -5.79
C LYS A 137 13.01 -34.02 -5.28
N ASP A 138 12.80 -32.74 -4.99
CA ASP A 138 11.57 -32.22 -4.38
C ASP A 138 10.50 -31.85 -5.44
N LYS A 139 10.81 -32.00 -6.73
CA LYS A 139 9.93 -31.59 -7.83
C LYS A 139 10.01 -32.58 -9.00
N PRO A 140 9.09 -33.56 -9.07
CA PRO A 140 9.07 -34.51 -10.18
C PRO A 140 8.74 -33.80 -11.50
N ALA A 141 9.25 -34.36 -12.60
CA ALA A 141 8.96 -33.89 -13.95
C ALA A 141 7.44 -33.84 -14.20
N ARG A 142 6.96 -32.73 -14.76
CA ARG A 142 5.54 -32.54 -15.02
C ARG A 142 5.08 -33.38 -16.21
N LYS A 143 3.94 -34.06 -16.06
CA LYS A 143 3.27 -34.77 -17.16
C LYS A 143 2.81 -33.78 -18.25
N PRO A 144 2.67 -34.23 -19.52
CA PRO A 144 2.08 -33.43 -20.59
C PRO A 144 0.73 -32.82 -20.17
N TRP A 145 0.51 -31.57 -20.58
CA TRP A 145 -0.66 -30.78 -20.20
C TRP A 145 -1.05 -29.87 -21.38
N PRO A 146 -1.46 -30.47 -22.50
CA PRO A 146 -1.70 -29.75 -23.74
C PRO A 146 -2.84 -28.74 -23.57
N HIS A 147 -2.60 -27.50 -23.98
CA HIS A 147 -3.55 -26.41 -23.88
C HIS A 147 -3.36 -25.41 -25.02
N VAL A 148 -4.33 -24.50 -25.16
CA VAL A 148 -4.21 -23.26 -25.90
C VAL A 148 -4.39 -22.09 -24.93
N ASP A 149 -3.79 -20.95 -25.25
CA ASP A 149 -3.88 -19.71 -24.46
C ASP A 149 -4.78 -18.68 -25.15
N GLN A 150 -5.76 -19.16 -25.91
CA GLN A 150 -6.86 -18.36 -26.42
C GLN A 150 -8.21 -19.04 -26.12
N SER A 151 -9.07 -18.30 -25.42
CA SER A 151 -10.39 -18.78 -25.02
C SER A 151 -11.24 -19.24 -26.23
N PRO A 152 -12.10 -20.27 -26.07
CA PRO A 152 -13.14 -20.62 -27.03
C PRO A 152 -14.15 -19.51 -27.31
N PHE A 153 -14.14 -18.38 -26.59
CA PHE A 153 -14.94 -17.20 -26.95
C PHE A 153 -14.22 -16.24 -27.90
N ARG A 154 -12.93 -16.44 -28.18
CA ARG A 154 -12.11 -15.56 -29.04
C ARG A 154 -11.80 -16.25 -30.37
N ARG A 155 -12.24 -15.64 -31.47
CA ARG A 155 -12.06 -16.14 -32.85
C ARG A 155 -11.02 -15.29 -33.59
N GLY A 156 -10.25 -15.90 -34.48
CA GLY A 156 -9.12 -15.27 -35.17
C GLY A 156 -7.87 -15.15 -34.30
N LEU A 157 -6.79 -14.63 -34.85
CA LEU A 157 -5.51 -14.49 -34.14
C LEU A 157 -5.54 -13.28 -33.19
N HIS A 158 -5.46 -13.52 -31.88
CA HIS A 158 -5.39 -12.45 -30.88
C HIS A 158 -4.00 -12.25 -30.26
N CYS A 159 -3.18 -13.31 -30.19
CA CYS A 159 -1.94 -13.32 -29.44
C CYS A 159 -0.87 -14.17 -30.13
N ILE A 160 0.36 -13.64 -30.17
CA ILE A 160 1.57 -14.42 -30.47
C ILE A 160 2.43 -14.44 -29.21
N GLN A 161 2.74 -15.64 -28.76
CA GLN A 161 3.65 -15.89 -27.66
C GLN A 161 5.05 -16.20 -28.20
N GLY A 162 6.06 -16.01 -27.37
CA GLY A 162 7.44 -16.24 -27.76
C GLY A 162 8.35 -16.62 -26.61
N ILE A 163 9.39 -17.40 -26.95
CA ILE A 163 10.49 -17.79 -26.07
C ILE A 163 11.78 -17.29 -26.69
N ILE A 164 12.51 -16.45 -25.94
CA ILE A 164 13.92 -16.20 -26.21
C ILE A 164 14.68 -17.36 -25.57
N ASN A 165 15.25 -18.22 -26.42
CA ASN A 165 15.94 -19.41 -25.97
C ASN A 165 17.38 -19.07 -25.58
N LEU A 166 17.78 -19.36 -24.34
CA LEU A 166 19.11 -19.02 -23.82
C LEU A 166 20.00 -20.25 -23.57
N SER A 167 19.47 -21.47 -23.71
CA SER A 167 20.19 -22.74 -23.57
C SER A 167 20.03 -23.59 -24.83
N HIS A 168 20.92 -24.56 -25.06
CA HIS A 168 20.70 -25.57 -26.09
C HIS A 168 19.43 -26.38 -25.76
N ALA A 169 18.54 -26.54 -26.75
CA ALA A 169 17.29 -27.28 -26.63
C ALA A 169 17.22 -28.37 -27.71
N GLY A 170 17.82 -29.52 -27.43
CA GLY A 170 17.90 -30.69 -28.30
C GLY A 170 16.79 -31.73 -28.10
N PRO A 171 16.85 -32.88 -28.80
CA PRO A 171 15.85 -33.96 -28.75
C PRO A 171 15.66 -34.60 -27.37
N GLU A 172 16.56 -34.38 -26.43
CA GLU A 172 16.51 -34.90 -25.05
C GLU A 172 16.25 -33.81 -24.00
N ASP A 173 16.39 -32.54 -24.37
CA ASP A 173 16.21 -31.40 -23.46
C ASP A 173 14.74 -30.98 -23.39
N GLY A 174 14.36 -30.31 -22.31
CA GLY A 174 13.07 -29.61 -22.25
C GLY A 174 13.01 -28.47 -23.26
N SER A 175 11.82 -28.21 -23.78
CA SER A 175 11.54 -27.11 -24.72
C SER A 175 10.04 -26.96 -24.86
N LEU A 176 9.60 -26.04 -25.72
CA LEU A 176 8.20 -25.96 -26.13
C LEU A 176 7.82 -27.22 -26.93
N MET A 177 6.72 -27.87 -26.54
CA MET A 177 6.04 -28.89 -27.32
C MET A 177 4.86 -28.23 -28.04
N VAL A 178 4.67 -28.51 -29.33
CA VAL A 178 3.56 -27.99 -30.13
C VAL A 178 2.92 -29.11 -30.95
N PHE A 179 1.62 -29.00 -31.23
CA PHE A 179 0.97 -29.72 -32.32
C PHE A 179 0.94 -28.83 -33.55
N PRO A 180 1.81 -29.08 -34.56
CA PRO A 180 1.82 -28.28 -35.77
C PRO A 180 0.47 -28.33 -36.47
N LYS A 181 0.06 -27.20 -37.05
CA LYS A 181 -1.20 -26.96 -37.76
C LYS A 181 -2.45 -26.91 -36.89
N SER A 182 -2.37 -27.18 -35.58
CA SER A 182 -3.57 -27.22 -34.74
C SER A 182 -4.29 -25.86 -34.71
N ASN A 183 -3.56 -24.74 -34.78
CA ASN A 183 -4.14 -23.39 -34.84
C ASN A 183 -5.15 -23.21 -35.98
N THR A 184 -5.00 -23.96 -37.08
CA THR A 184 -5.91 -23.90 -38.24
C THR A 184 -7.24 -24.62 -38.02
N VAL A 185 -7.31 -25.51 -37.03
CA VAL A 185 -8.49 -26.35 -36.76
C VAL A 185 -9.07 -26.17 -35.36
N THR A 186 -8.33 -25.56 -34.41
CA THR A 186 -8.77 -25.37 -33.01
C THR A 186 -10.14 -24.68 -32.90
N GLU A 187 -10.40 -23.65 -33.70
CA GLU A 187 -11.69 -22.95 -33.66
C GLU A 187 -12.84 -23.85 -34.14
N GLY A 188 -12.62 -24.59 -35.24
CA GLY A 188 -13.59 -25.56 -35.74
C GLY A 188 -13.82 -26.70 -34.76
N PHE A 189 -12.76 -27.18 -34.09
CA PHE A 189 -12.86 -28.17 -33.03
C PHE A 189 -13.76 -27.69 -31.89
N PHE A 190 -13.62 -26.46 -31.42
CA PHE A 190 -14.53 -25.93 -30.40
C PHE A 190 -15.97 -25.91 -30.90
N ASP A 191 -16.19 -25.48 -32.14
CA ASP A 191 -17.54 -25.37 -32.70
C ASP A 191 -18.21 -26.74 -32.94
N THR A 192 -17.46 -27.82 -33.19
CA THR A 192 -18.03 -29.14 -33.56
C THR A 192 -17.90 -30.23 -32.50
N GLU A 193 -16.85 -30.20 -31.68
CA GLU A 193 -16.52 -31.28 -30.75
C GLU A 193 -16.76 -30.91 -29.28
N THR A 194 -17.13 -29.66 -28.98
CA THR A 194 -17.38 -29.21 -27.61
C THR A 194 -18.74 -28.54 -27.45
N ASP A 195 -19.27 -28.54 -26.23
CA ASP A 195 -20.51 -27.83 -25.91
C ASP A 195 -20.20 -26.39 -25.47
N PRO A 196 -20.67 -25.35 -26.18
CA PRO A 196 -20.48 -23.95 -25.79
C PRO A 196 -20.98 -23.61 -24.38
N SER A 197 -21.93 -24.37 -23.84
CA SER A 197 -22.41 -24.18 -22.46
C SER A 197 -21.35 -24.48 -21.40
N THR A 198 -20.32 -25.26 -21.77
CA THR A 198 -19.21 -25.67 -20.90
C THR A 198 -17.99 -24.77 -21.01
N TRP A 199 -18.01 -23.79 -21.92
CA TRP A 199 -16.85 -22.92 -22.13
C TRP A 199 -16.65 -21.94 -20.98
N GLU A 200 -15.39 -21.82 -20.55
CA GLU A 200 -14.96 -20.80 -19.60
C GLU A 200 -14.38 -19.58 -20.34
N GLN A 201 -14.56 -18.38 -19.79
CA GLN A 201 -13.98 -17.15 -20.34
C GLN A 201 -12.47 -17.00 -20.08
N LYS A 202 -11.82 -18.02 -19.47
CA LYS A 202 -10.37 -18.03 -19.28
C LYS A 202 -9.67 -18.15 -20.63
N ASP A 203 -8.56 -17.44 -20.80
CA ASP A 203 -7.75 -17.55 -22.02
C ASP A 203 -7.07 -18.93 -22.14
N ILE A 204 -6.81 -19.63 -21.03
CA ILE A 204 -6.28 -21.00 -21.05
C ILE A 204 -7.40 -22.05 -21.20
N ARG A 205 -7.28 -22.93 -22.21
CA ARG A 205 -8.14 -24.12 -22.39
C ARG A 205 -7.27 -25.37 -22.50
N LEU A 206 -7.33 -26.21 -21.46
CA LEU A 206 -6.67 -27.52 -21.38
C LEU A 206 -7.47 -28.56 -22.16
N PHE A 207 -6.80 -29.48 -22.87
CA PHE A 207 -7.44 -30.58 -23.59
C PHE A 207 -7.38 -31.89 -22.81
N THR A 208 -8.45 -32.70 -22.89
CA THR A 208 -8.45 -34.06 -22.35
C THR A 208 -7.68 -35.02 -23.27
N GLU A 209 -7.35 -36.23 -22.79
CA GLU A 209 -6.69 -37.25 -23.62
C GLU A 209 -7.54 -37.64 -24.84
N GLU A 210 -8.86 -37.70 -24.70
CA GLU A 210 -9.80 -38.00 -25.79
C GLU A 210 -9.82 -36.87 -26.83
N GLU A 211 -9.85 -35.61 -26.39
CA GLU A 211 -9.78 -34.46 -27.28
C GLU A 211 -8.43 -34.41 -28.02
N ILE A 212 -7.33 -34.78 -27.36
CA ILE A 212 -6.02 -34.87 -28.02
C ILE A 212 -5.96 -35.99 -29.06
N GLN A 213 -6.64 -37.11 -28.80
CA GLN A 213 -6.77 -38.18 -29.78
C GLN A 213 -7.50 -37.71 -31.05
N TRP A 214 -8.45 -36.76 -30.94
CA TRP A 214 -9.09 -36.15 -32.10
C TRP A 214 -8.06 -35.45 -33.01
N PHE A 215 -7.15 -34.64 -32.45
CA PHE A 215 -6.07 -34.02 -33.23
C PHE A 215 -5.15 -35.09 -33.87
N GLY A 216 -4.87 -36.17 -33.12
CA GLY A 216 -4.13 -37.33 -33.63
C GLY A 216 -4.78 -38.01 -34.83
N ASN A 217 -6.10 -38.22 -34.77
CA ASN A 217 -6.89 -38.82 -35.85
C ASN A 217 -6.95 -37.91 -37.09
N HIS A 218 -6.77 -36.61 -36.91
CA HIS A 218 -6.64 -35.62 -37.99
C HIS A 218 -5.19 -35.46 -38.48
N GLY A 219 -4.31 -36.43 -38.16
CA GLY A 219 -2.96 -36.52 -38.70
C GLY A 219 -1.94 -35.57 -38.04
N MET A 220 -2.32 -34.86 -36.97
CA MET A 220 -1.41 -34.00 -36.21
C MET A 220 -0.69 -34.81 -35.14
N LYS A 221 0.60 -34.56 -34.96
CA LYS A 221 1.42 -35.19 -33.91
C LYS A 221 2.21 -34.12 -33.18
N PRO A 222 2.42 -34.27 -31.86
CA PRO A 222 3.23 -33.33 -31.14
C PRO A 222 4.69 -33.44 -31.57
N ILE A 223 5.34 -32.29 -31.67
CA ILE A 223 6.78 -32.19 -31.89
C ILE A 223 7.40 -31.34 -30.80
N LYS A 224 8.67 -31.62 -30.52
CA LYS A 224 9.50 -30.75 -29.69
C LYS A 224 10.18 -29.71 -30.56
N VAL A 225 10.10 -28.44 -30.17
CA VAL A 225 10.76 -27.35 -30.87
C VAL A 225 12.25 -27.34 -30.50
N LEU A 226 13.13 -27.57 -31.47
CA LEU A 226 14.57 -27.58 -31.26
C LEU A 226 15.17 -26.18 -31.52
N ALA A 227 15.96 -25.67 -30.58
CA ALA A 227 16.47 -24.31 -30.63
C ALA A 227 17.88 -24.19 -30.03
N GLU A 228 18.67 -23.27 -30.58
CA GLU A 228 19.99 -22.92 -30.09
C GLU A 228 19.93 -21.64 -29.23
N PRO A 229 20.93 -21.37 -28.36
CA PRO A 229 21.03 -20.10 -27.64
C PRO A 229 20.99 -18.91 -28.60
N GLY A 230 20.06 -17.99 -28.35
CA GLY A 230 19.84 -16.80 -29.18
C GLY A 230 18.75 -16.95 -30.25
N ASP A 231 18.19 -18.15 -30.44
CA ASP A 231 17.00 -18.32 -31.26
C ASP A 231 15.75 -17.74 -30.56
N LEU A 232 14.80 -17.25 -31.37
CA LEU A 232 13.47 -16.84 -30.92
C LEU A 232 12.43 -17.84 -31.44
N ILE A 233 11.74 -18.52 -30.53
CA ILE A 233 10.59 -19.37 -30.85
C ILE A 233 9.33 -18.53 -30.75
N LEU A 234 8.42 -18.62 -31.71
CA LEU A 234 7.12 -17.94 -31.72
C LEU A 234 6.01 -18.95 -31.97
N TRP A 235 4.85 -18.75 -31.34
CA TRP A 235 3.66 -19.54 -31.65
C TRP A 235 2.36 -18.75 -31.50
N ASP A 236 1.38 -19.14 -32.29
CA ASP A 236 -0.01 -18.68 -32.24
C ASP A 236 -0.67 -19.21 -30.95
N SER A 237 -1.36 -18.35 -30.20
CA SER A 237 -2.05 -18.75 -28.96
C SER A 237 -3.11 -19.84 -29.15
N ARG A 238 -3.56 -20.07 -30.39
CA ARG A 238 -4.48 -21.15 -30.78
C ARG A 238 -3.77 -22.48 -31.07
N THR A 239 -2.44 -22.50 -31.10
CA THR A 239 -1.64 -23.72 -31.26
C THR A 239 -1.64 -24.51 -29.95
N VAL A 240 -1.99 -25.80 -30.02
CA VAL A 240 -1.98 -26.70 -28.87
C VAL A 240 -0.53 -26.93 -28.48
N HIS A 241 -0.18 -26.57 -27.25
CA HIS A 241 1.20 -26.57 -26.78
C HIS A 241 1.31 -26.88 -25.28
N TRP A 242 2.53 -27.16 -24.84
CA TRP A 242 2.90 -27.22 -23.42
C TRP A 242 4.43 -27.14 -23.25
N GLY A 243 4.90 -26.91 -22.02
CA GLY A 243 6.33 -27.03 -21.70
C GLY A 243 6.73 -28.50 -21.56
N GLY A 244 7.61 -28.99 -22.43
CA GLY A 244 8.22 -30.31 -22.37
C GLY A 244 9.36 -30.37 -21.37
N GLU A 245 9.43 -31.46 -20.60
CA GLU A 245 10.48 -31.71 -19.61
C GLU A 245 11.70 -32.41 -20.24
N PRO A 246 12.93 -32.14 -19.75
CA PRO A 246 14.14 -32.87 -20.16
C PRO A 246 14.16 -34.32 -19.66
N THR A 247 14.97 -35.16 -20.30
CA THR A 247 15.28 -36.51 -19.78
C THR A 247 16.34 -36.47 -18.66
N VAL A 248 16.48 -37.58 -17.92
CA VAL A 248 17.18 -37.68 -16.60
C VAL A 248 18.68 -37.30 -16.65
N ASN A 249 19.30 -37.12 -17.80
CA ASN A 249 20.76 -37.01 -17.88
C ASN A 249 21.34 -35.61 -18.11
N MET A 250 20.58 -34.50 -18.26
CA MET A 250 21.25 -33.24 -18.65
C MET A 250 20.54 -31.88 -18.49
N THR A 251 21.37 -30.83 -18.63
CA THR A 251 21.48 -29.51 -17.97
C THR A 251 20.43 -28.42 -18.28
N LEU A 252 20.33 -27.50 -17.31
CA LEU A 252 19.59 -26.24 -17.24
C LEU A 252 19.11 -25.59 -18.56
N LEU A 253 17.79 -25.47 -18.68
CA LEU A 253 17.15 -24.63 -19.71
C LEU A 253 16.84 -23.26 -19.14
N THR A 254 17.31 -22.21 -19.80
CA THR A 254 16.89 -20.85 -19.51
C THR A 254 16.08 -20.30 -20.68
N SER A 255 14.86 -19.83 -20.41
CA SER A 255 13.98 -19.26 -21.43
C SER A 255 13.30 -18.00 -20.90
N ILE A 256 13.28 -16.93 -21.69
CA ILE A 256 12.54 -15.70 -21.38
C ILE A 256 11.26 -15.71 -22.20
N PHE A 257 10.11 -15.70 -21.53
CA PHE A 257 8.83 -15.60 -22.21
C PHE A 257 8.53 -14.15 -22.59
N ARG A 258 7.97 -13.97 -23.78
CA ARG A 258 7.54 -12.67 -24.32
C ARG A 258 6.21 -12.85 -25.03
N ILE A 259 5.26 -12.01 -24.66
CA ILE A 259 4.03 -11.79 -25.43
C ILE A 259 4.07 -10.34 -25.90
N ALA A 260 3.83 -10.11 -27.20
CA ALA A 260 3.66 -8.75 -27.69
C ALA A 260 2.42 -8.65 -28.57
N HIS A 261 1.69 -7.55 -28.42
CA HIS A 261 0.44 -7.25 -29.14
C HIS A 261 0.51 -5.89 -29.82
N LYS A 262 -0.32 -5.71 -30.84
CA LYS A 262 -0.59 -4.41 -31.46
C LYS A 262 -1.23 -3.45 -30.45
N ALA A 263 -0.64 -2.26 -30.27
CA ALA A 263 -1.27 -1.21 -29.46
C ALA A 263 -2.59 -0.78 -30.13
N LYS A 264 -3.72 -0.89 -29.42
CA LYS A 264 -4.98 -0.22 -29.79
C LYS A 264 -5.07 1.08 -28.99
N MET A 265 -4.18 2.04 -29.25
CA MET A 265 -4.30 3.37 -28.68
C MET A 265 -5.10 4.27 -29.62
N LYS A 266 -6.24 4.80 -29.13
CA LYS A 266 -6.64 6.15 -29.52
C LYS A 266 -5.46 7.06 -29.13
N SER A 267 -4.84 7.64 -30.13
CA SER A 267 -3.64 8.48 -30.09
C SER A 267 -3.37 9.20 -28.76
N PHE A 268 -2.37 8.72 -28.00
CA PHE A 268 -1.49 9.62 -27.26
C PHE A 268 -0.34 9.94 -28.21
N GLU A 269 -0.34 11.15 -28.79
CA GLU A 269 0.79 11.58 -29.62
C GLU A 269 2.08 11.65 -28.78
N SER A 270 3.08 10.92 -29.25
CA SER A 270 4.36 10.60 -28.63
C SER A 270 5.36 11.76 -28.60
N ARG A 271 6.14 11.85 -27.52
CA ARG A 271 7.51 12.43 -27.54
C ARG A 271 8.42 11.57 -28.45
N PRO A 272 9.38 12.15 -29.19
CA PRO A 272 10.31 11.37 -29.99
C PRO A 272 11.46 10.77 -29.15
N PRO A 273 12.11 9.69 -29.62
CA PRO A 273 13.12 8.93 -28.87
C PRO A 273 14.50 9.62 -28.87
N VAL A 274 15.28 9.34 -27.82
CA VAL A 274 16.66 9.82 -27.62
C VAL A 274 17.64 8.84 -28.27
N ASP A 275 18.52 9.34 -29.13
CA ASP A 275 19.79 8.69 -29.45
C ASP A 275 20.89 9.76 -29.59
N TYR A 276 22.08 9.52 -29.06
CA TYR A 276 23.23 10.44 -29.15
C TYR A 276 24.30 9.81 -30.06
N PRO A 277 24.78 10.50 -31.12
CA PRO A 277 25.91 11.44 -30.96
C PRO A 277 25.89 12.71 -31.87
N ARG A 278 26.83 13.63 -31.61
CA ARG A 278 26.85 15.11 -31.84
C ARG A 278 26.52 15.72 -33.24
N LYS A 279 25.67 16.78 -33.18
CA LYS A 279 25.55 18.07 -33.92
C LYS A 279 25.51 18.12 -35.47
N ARG A 280 24.28 18.21 -36.02
CA ARG A 280 23.84 19.13 -37.10
C ARG A 280 22.33 19.43 -36.91
N ALA A 281 21.87 20.65 -37.20
CA ALA A 281 20.45 20.97 -37.16
C ALA A 281 19.69 20.22 -38.27
N SER A 282 18.67 19.44 -37.90
CA SER A 282 17.90 18.60 -38.84
C SER A 282 16.89 19.38 -39.69
N ILE A 283 16.52 20.61 -39.30
CA ILE A 283 15.56 21.45 -40.01
C ILE A 283 16.03 22.91 -40.00
N ALA A 284 16.04 23.57 -41.16
CA ALA A 284 16.41 24.99 -41.32
C ALA A 284 15.23 25.94 -41.06
N CYS A 285 15.46 27.14 -40.46
CA CYS A 285 14.44 28.21 -40.38
C CYS A 285 13.85 28.48 -41.79
N ASN A 286 12.57 28.82 -41.90
CA ASN A 286 11.92 29.07 -43.20
C ASN A 286 12.68 30.09 -44.06
N PHE A 287 13.26 31.12 -43.42
CA PHE A 287 14.15 32.08 -44.07
C PHE A 287 15.43 31.45 -44.66
N CYS A 288 16.12 30.59 -43.91
CA CYS A 288 17.29 29.85 -44.41
C CYS A 288 16.92 28.81 -45.47
N ARG A 289 15.73 28.21 -45.36
CA ARG A 289 15.19 27.24 -46.33
C ARG A 289 14.87 27.92 -47.67
N HIS A 290 14.22 29.09 -47.65
CA HIS A 290 13.93 29.88 -48.84
C HIS A 290 15.20 30.33 -49.58
N ARG A 291 16.24 30.71 -48.82
CA ARG A 291 17.52 31.15 -49.40
C ARG A 291 18.50 30.01 -49.68
N LYS A 292 18.09 28.76 -49.48
CA LYS A 292 18.90 27.54 -49.65
C LYS A 292 20.27 27.63 -48.94
N ARG A 293 20.31 28.26 -47.76
CA ARG A 293 21.53 28.42 -46.94
C ARG A 293 21.52 27.46 -45.75
N LYS A 294 22.71 27.12 -45.26
CA LYS A 294 22.91 26.16 -44.18
C LYS A 294 22.53 26.81 -42.84
N CYS A 295 21.52 26.25 -42.18
CA CYS A 295 21.03 26.73 -40.88
C CYS A 295 21.75 26.04 -39.73
N ASP A 296 22.15 26.80 -38.72
CA ASP A 296 22.83 26.30 -37.52
C ASP A 296 21.85 25.87 -36.42
N GLY A 297 20.57 26.26 -36.53
CA GLY A 297 19.48 25.79 -35.68
C GLY A 297 19.50 26.37 -34.26
N GLN A 298 20.26 27.44 -34.00
CA GLN A 298 20.24 28.16 -32.73
C GLN A 298 18.83 28.74 -32.47
N LYS A 299 18.37 28.70 -31.21
CA LYS A 299 17.10 29.30 -30.74
C LYS A 299 17.42 30.48 -29.81
N PRO A 300 16.64 31.58 -29.81
CA PRO A 300 15.33 31.77 -30.47
C PRO A 300 15.40 32.06 -31.98
N THR A 301 16.54 32.55 -32.47
CA THR A 301 16.78 32.83 -33.90
C THR A 301 18.13 32.25 -34.32
N CYS A 302 18.19 31.59 -35.47
CA CYS A 302 19.43 30.98 -35.96
C CYS A 302 20.46 32.07 -36.30
N GLY A 303 21.77 31.82 -36.18
CA GLY A 303 22.80 32.87 -36.32
C GLY A 303 22.71 33.61 -37.66
N LEU A 304 22.42 32.87 -38.73
CA LEU A 304 22.24 33.42 -40.08
C LEU A 304 20.93 34.22 -40.23
N CYS A 305 19.88 33.83 -39.51
CA CYS A 305 18.60 34.54 -39.43
C CYS A 305 18.78 35.86 -38.60
N THR A 306 19.66 35.86 -37.58
CA THR A 306 20.02 37.02 -36.74
C THR A 306 20.90 38.03 -37.46
N ASP A 307 21.97 37.57 -38.12
CA ASP A 307 22.89 38.43 -38.89
C ASP A 307 22.19 39.11 -40.07
N ALA A 308 21.13 38.48 -40.58
CA ALA A 308 20.31 39.01 -41.67
C ALA A 308 19.13 39.88 -41.21
N GLY A 309 18.96 40.10 -39.90
CA GLY A 309 17.93 40.99 -39.33
C GLY A 309 16.47 40.55 -39.54
N ALA A 310 16.20 39.25 -39.71
CA ALA A 310 14.85 38.75 -40.01
C ALA A 310 14.00 38.59 -38.72
N GLN A 311 12.81 39.20 -38.68
CA GLN A 311 11.81 39.00 -37.61
C GLN A 311 10.74 37.98 -38.04
N VAL A 312 10.24 37.16 -37.10
CA VAL A 312 9.26 36.09 -37.38
C VAL A 312 7.99 36.27 -36.55
N GLN A 313 6.87 36.49 -37.24
CA GLN A 313 5.52 36.05 -36.84
C GLN A 313 4.91 35.38 -38.08
N ASP A 314 4.32 34.19 -37.93
CA ASP A 314 3.07 33.80 -38.62
C ASP A 314 2.64 32.37 -38.25
N ILE A 315 1.33 32.22 -37.98
CA ILE A 315 0.65 31.00 -37.54
C ILE A 315 0.39 30.10 -38.76
N PRO A 316 0.66 28.77 -38.71
CA PRO A 316 0.46 27.88 -39.86
C PRO A 316 -1.00 27.76 -40.31
N ALA A 317 -1.24 27.79 -41.63
CA ALA A 317 -2.55 27.69 -42.29
C ALA A 317 -3.38 26.44 -41.91
N GLU A 318 -2.73 25.41 -41.39
CA GLU A 318 -3.34 24.15 -40.92
C GLU A 318 -4.21 24.35 -39.67
N ILE A 319 -3.92 25.37 -38.86
CA ILE A 319 -4.72 25.74 -37.69
C ILE A 319 -6.03 26.41 -38.12
N LEU A 320 -5.99 27.22 -39.18
CA LEU A 320 -7.18 27.89 -39.70
C LEU A 320 -8.19 26.89 -40.27
N LEU A 321 -7.71 25.86 -40.99
CA LEU A 321 -8.55 24.82 -41.57
C LEU A 321 -9.23 23.94 -40.51
N ARG A 322 -8.54 23.67 -39.39
CA ARG A 322 -9.10 22.90 -38.26
C ARG A 322 -10.17 23.67 -37.51
N LEU A 323 -10.05 24.99 -37.40
CA LEU A 323 -11.05 25.83 -36.74
C LEU A 323 -12.38 25.84 -37.51
N THR A 324 -12.34 25.95 -38.85
CA THR A 324 -13.56 25.93 -39.67
C THR A 324 -14.28 24.58 -39.64
N HIS A 325 -13.54 23.48 -39.53
CA HIS A 325 -14.11 22.13 -39.41
C HIS A 325 -14.76 21.89 -38.03
N LEU A 326 -14.18 22.47 -36.97
CA LEU A 326 -14.75 22.40 -35.62
C LEU A 326 -16.04 23.20 -35.50
N GLU A 327 -16.13 24.37 -36.14
CA GLU A 327 -17.36 25.16 -36.18
C GLU A 327 -18.52 24.42 -36.87
N THR A 328 -18.23 23.68 -37.95
CA THR A 328 -19.27 22.89 -38.65
C THR A 328 -19.78 21.71 -37.82
N LEU A 329 -18.91 21.05 -37.06
CA LEU A 329 -19.29 19.95 -36.17
C LEU A 329 -20.13 20.42 -34.98
N ILE A 330 -19.85 21.61 -34.46
CA ILE A 330 -20.60 22.20 -33.34
C ILE A 330 -22.02 22.56 -33.77
N GLU A 331 -22.21 23.15 -34.97
CA GLU A 331 -23.54 23.48 -35.47
C GLU A 331 -24.38 22.22 -35.72
N GLN A 332 -23.77 21.15 -36.24
CA GLN A 332 -24.43 19.84 -36.43
C GLN A 332 -24.88 19.19 -35.10
N GLN A 333 -24.10 19.33 -34.03
CA GLN A 333 -24.49 18.80 -32.71
C GLN A 333 -25.63 19.59 -32.06
N LYS A 334 -25.68 20.91 -32.31
CA LYS A 334 -26.73 21.79 -31.80
C LYS A 334 -28.11 21.48 -32.41
N ASP A 335 -28.15 21.16 -33.70
CA ASP A 335 -29.39 20.76 -34.38
C ASP A 335 -29.91 19.40 -33.87
N ALA A 336 -29.00 18.43 -33.65
CA ALA A 336 -29.35 17.12 -33.10
C ALA A 336 -29.93 17.19 -31.67
N ILE A 337 -29.38 18.07 -30.82
CA ILE A 337 -29.87 18.29 -29.45
C ILE A 337 -31.26 18.96 -29.46
N THR A 338 -31.50 19.86 -30.42
CA THR A 338 -32.80 20.55 -30.56
C THR A 338 -33.90 19.56 -31.01
N GLU A 339 -33.59 18.63 -31.91
CA GLU A 339 -34.51 17.58 -32.36
C GLU A 339 -34.84 16.57 -31.24
N LEU A 340 -33.83 16.17 -30.44
CA LEU A 340 -34.03 15.29 -29.28
C LEU A 340 -34.89 15.94 -28.19
N SER A 341 -34.70 17.24 -27.93
CA SER A 341 -35.46 17.98 -26.94
C SER A 341 -36.95 18.10 -27.33
N ALA A 342 -37.24 18.25 -28.63
CA ALA A 342 -38.60 18.30 -29.14
C ALA A 342 -39.33 16.94 -29.01
N ARG A 343 -38.61 15.82 -29.14
CA ARG A 343 -39.18 14.46 -28.97
C ARG A 343 -39.53 14.16 -27.52
N VAL A 344 -38.72 14.61 -26.56
CA VAL A 344 -38.95 14.42 -25.12
C VAL A 344 -40.14 15.24 -24.60
N ALA A 345 -40.41 16.42 -25.18
CA ALA A 345 -41.57 17.23 -24.82
C ALA A 345 -42.92 16.63 -25.27
N SER A 346 -42.91 15.63 -26.16
CA SER A 346 -44.13 15.04 -26.74
C SER A 346 -44.66 13.79 -26.03
N SER A 347 -43.96 13.27 -25.01
CA SER A 347 -44.29 11.99 -24.35
C SER A 347 -44.94 12.10 -22.96
N SER A 348 -45.42 13.28 -22.55
CA SER A 348 -45.85 13.55 -21.16
C SER A 348 -47.37 13.61 -20.91
N ASP A 349 -48.20 13.02 -21.76
CA ASP A 349 -49.67 12.96 -21.54
C ASP A 349 -50.19 11.51 -21.46
N HIS A 350 -50.21 10.91 -20.26
CA HIS A 350 -51.22 9.90 -19.87
C HIS A 350 -51.32 9.74 -18.33
N PRO A 351 -52.53 9.67 -17.72
CA PRO A 351 -52.71 9.67 -16.28
C PRO A 351 -52.94 8.28 -15.64
N GLY A 352 -52.29 8.07 -14.49
CA GLY A 352 -52.85 7.45 -13.27
C GLY A 352 -52.98 5.91 -13.17
N ARG A 353 -52.28 5.32 -12.19
CA ARG A 353 -52.87 4.33 -11.26
C ARG A 353 -52.00 4.07 -10.02
N SER A 354 -52.65 4.15 -8.87
CA SER A 354 -52.12 4.08 -7.50
C SER A 354 -52.00 2.65 -6.96
N ALA A 355 -51.12 2.43 -5.98
CA ALA A 355 -51.13 1.26 -5.09
C ALA A 355 -50.68 1.63 -3.66
N PRO A 356 -51.10 0.89 -2.61
CA PRO A 356 -51.44 1.43 -1.30
C PRO A 356 -50.46 1.08 -0.15
N SER A 357 -50.58 1.82 0.96
CA SER A 357 -49.86 1.59 2.24
C SER A 357 -50.63 0.66 3.16
N ILE A 358 -49.97 -0.24 3.92
CA ILE A 358 -50.46 -0.74 5.24
C ILE A 358 -49.27 -1.07 6.19
N TYR A 359 -49.25 -0.31 7.29
CA TYR A 359 -48.92 -0.56 8.70
C TYR A 359 -48.01 -1.70 9.23
N SER A 360 -47.20 -1.23 10.19
CA SER A 360 -46.50 -1.85 11.33
C SER A 360 -47.29 -2.86 12.19
N SER A 361 -46.59 -3.86 12.73
CA SER A 361 -46.76 -4.31 14.13
C SER A 361 -45.53 -5.11 14.64
N GLN A 362 -45.04 -4.74 15.82
CA GLN A 362 -44.07 -5.50 16.64
C GLN A 362 -44.70 -6.78 17.24
N PRO A 363 -43.92 -7.73 17.78
CA PRO A 363 -43.85 -7.80 19.26
C PRO A 363 -42.53 -8.34 19.90
N LYS A 364 -42.31 -7.83 21.13
CA LYS A 364 -41.92 -8.48 22.41
C LYS A 364 -40.59 -9.24 22.59
N TYR A 365 -39.86 -8.75 23.60
CA TYR A 365 -38.80 -9.39 24.38
C TYR A 365 -39.32 -10.57 25.20
N ASP A 366 -38.52 -11.64 25.27
CA ASP A 366 -38.35 -12.51 26.44
C ASP A 366 -36.85 -12.80 26.60
N TRP A 367 -36.35 -12.67 27.82
CA TRP A 367 -34.95 -12.82 28.23
C TRP A 367 -34.82 -14.09 29.07
N ASP A 368 -33.91 -14.99 28.71
CA ASP A 368 -33.34 -15.99 29.62
C ASP A 368 -31.85 -16.24 29.27
N PRO A 369 -30.94 -16.39 30.27
CA PRO A 369 -29.51 -16.30 30.09
C PRO A 369 -28.87 -17.70 30.00
N SER A 370 -28.15 -17.96 28.91
CA SER A 370 -27.08 -18.97 28.95
C SER A 370 -25.93 -18.55 28.04
N SER A 371 -24.74 -18.89 28.53
CA SER A 371 -23.44 -18.40 28.12
C SER A 371 -22.99 -18.95 26.76
N GLU A 372 -23.12 -18.15 25.69
CA GLU A 372 -22.34 -18.31 24.47
C GLU A 372 -21.95 -16.95 23.88
N HIS A 373 -20.75 -16.89 23.31
CA HIS A 373 -20.10 -15.72 22.75
C HIS A 373 -20.96 -14.97 21.72
N VAL A 374 -21.38 -13.76 22.06
CA VAL A 374 -21.95 -12.80 21.11
C VAL A 374 -20.82 -12.03 20.43
N TYR A 375 -20.22 -12.63 19.40
CA TYR A 375 -19.58 -11.87 18.33
C TYR A 375 -20.67 -11.47 17.31
N ASP A 376 -21.07 -10.20 17.42
CA ASP A 376 -21.62 -9.29 16.41
C ASP A 376 -22.13 -9.91 15.08
N LYS A 377 -23.44 -10.17 15.00
CA LYS A 377 -24.19 -10.60 13.79
C LYS A 377 -24.46 -9.47 12.78
N THR A 378 -23.71 -8.38 12.79
CA THR A 378 -23.83 -7.30 11.79
C THR A 378 -22.71 -7.28 10.73
N PHE A 379 -21.76 -8.23 10.81
CA PHE A 379 -20.65 -8.39 9.86
C PHE A 379 -20.72 -9.75 9.13
N GLY A 380 -21.74 -9.93 8.29
CA GLY A 380 -21.88 -11.10 7.42
C GLY A 380 -21.61 -10.79 5.95
N LEU A 381 -20.36 -10.49 5.56
CA LEU A 381 -19.93 -10.58 4.16
C LEU A 381 -18.46 -11.01 3.95
N PHE A 382 -17.78 -11.52 4.97
CA PHE A 382 -16.43 -12.06 4.83
C PHE A 382 -16.30 -13.34 5.66
N SER A 383 -16.50 -14.48 4.99
CA SER A 383 -16.12 -15.81 5.48
C SER A 383 -14.59 -15.96 5.40
N SER A 384 -14.02 -16.74 6.33
CA SER A 384 -12.59 -17.00 6.51
C SER A 384 -12.03 -18.12 5.62
N GLU A 385 -12.69 -18.49 4.51
CA GLU A 385 -12.17 -19.51 3.60
C GLU A 385 -11.90 -18.89 2.23
N ASN A 386 -10.64 -18.54 1.99
CA ASN A 386 -10.16 -18.09 0.70
C ASN A 386 -9.39 -19.25 0.04
N THR A 387 -10.08 -20.05 -0.77
CA THR A 387 -9.55 -21.26 -1.42
C THR A 387 -8.94 -21.02 -2.80
N TYR A 388 -8.65 -19.77 -3.19
CA TYR A 388 -8.10 -19.46 -4.52
C TYR A 388 -6.87 -18.53 -4.45
N GLY A 389 -5.71 -19.09 -4.79
CA GLY A 389 -4.39 -18.46 -4.72
C GLY A 389 -4.11 -17.40 -5.79
N HIS A 390 -4.75 -16.24 -5.69
CA HIS A 390 -4.30 -15.02 -6.37
C HIS A 390 -3.67 -14.04 -5.36
N PRO A 391 -2.38 -13.66 -5.51
CA PRO A 391 -1.75 -12.67 -4.67
C PRO A 391 -2.08 -11.28 -5.22
N TYR A 392 -3.31 -10.80 -5.00
CA TYR A 392 -3.50 -9.35 -4.98
C TYR A 392 -2.82 -8.86 -3.71
N ALA A 393 -1.64 -8.28 -3.87
CA ALA A 393 -0.93 -7.59 -2.81
C ALA A 393 -1.78 -6.39 -2.39
N PHE A 394 -2.73 -6.61 -1.48
CA PHE A 394 -3.21 -5.56 -0.62
C PHE A 394 -1.99 -4.88 -0.01
N THR A 395 -1.76 -3.61 -0.34
CA THR A 395 -0.73 -2.81 0.35
C THR A 395 -1.03 -2.73 1.85
N ILE A 396 -2.29 -2.97 2.26
CA ILE A 396 -2.75 -3.07 3.64
C ILE A 396 -3.57 -4.37 3.77
N PRO A 397 -3.02 -5.45 4.35
CA PRO A 397 -3.74 -6.71 4.54
C PRO A 397 -5.07 -6.53 5.30
N LEU A 398 -6.06 -7.38 5.01
CA LEU A 398 -7.25 -7.51 5.85
C LEU A 398 -6.81 -7.90 7.27
N GLY A 399 -7.10 -7.05 8.26
CA GLY A 399 -6.59 -7.20 9.64
C GLY A 399 -5.28 -6.47 9.95
N HIS A 400 -4.83 -5.53 9.10
CA HIS A 400 -3.70 -4.64 9.39
C HIS A 400 -3.93 -3.85 10.70
N HIS A 401 -3.08 -4.09 11.70
CA HIS A 401 -3.13 -3.37 12.98
C HIS A 401 -2.42 -2.02 12.90
N THR A 402 -2.80 -1.07 13.74
CA THR A 402 -1.99 0.14 13.94
C THR A 402 -0.70 -0.24 14.68
N PRO A 403 0.45 0.37 14.38
CA PRO A 403 1.72 0.07 15.05
C PRO A 403 1.73 0.36 16.56
N THR A 404 0.71 1.04 17.09
CA THR A 404 0.48 1.24 18.52
C THR A 404 -0.38 0.11 19.09
N GLY A 405 -1.46 -0.28 18.41
CA GLY A 405 -2.36 -1.34 18.86
C GLY A 405 -1.66 -2.70 19.03
N SER A 406 -0.75 -3.03 18.12
CA SER A 406 0.06 -4.25 18.21
C SER A 406 1.00 -4.28 19.41
N LEU A 407 1.37 -3.11 19.98
CA LEU A 407 2.26 -3.06 21.15
C LEU A 407 1.54 -3.44 22.44
N PHE A 408 0.22 -3.24 22.52
CA PHE A 408 -0.56 -3.70 23.68
C PHE A 408 -0.56 -5.22 23.82
N ALA A 409 -0.24 -5.97 22.75
CA ALA A 409 -0.08 -7.41 22.81
C ALA A 409 1.22 -7.85 23.52
N LEU A 410 2.23 -6.98 23.64
CA LEU A 410 3.52 -7.33 24.25
C LEU A 410 3.39 -7.44 25.77
N ASP A 411 3.81 -8.56 26.37
CA ASP A 411 3.71 -8.80 27.82
C ASP A 411 4.40 -7.72 28.65
N ARG A 412 5.54 -7.20 28.19
CA ARG A 412 6.23 -6.08 28.86
C ARG A 412 5.40 -4.80 28.85
N VAL A 413 4.66 -4.52 27.76
CA VAL A 413 3.76 -3.36 27.69
C VAL A 413 2.54 -3.59 28.58
N LYS A 414 1.97 -4.80 28.59
CA LYS A 414 0.89 -5.18 29.51
C LYS A 414 1.28 -5.00 30.97
N ASN A 415 2.51 -5.39 31.35
CA ASN A 415 3.02 -5.19 32.70
C ASN A 415 3.18 -3.70 33.06
N LEU A 416 3.51 -2.85 32.09
CA LEU A 416 3.65 -1.41 32.28
C LEU A 416 2.31 -0.71 32.42
N VAL A 417 1.40 -0.84 31.46
CA VAL A 417 0.16 -0.05 31.44
C VAL A 417 -1.08 -0.83 31.86
N GLY A 418 -1.06 -2.16 31.81
CA GLY A 418 -2.23 -3.02 31.99
C GLY A 418 -2.58 -3.74 30.68
N ASP A 419 -3.50 -4.70 30.77
CA ASP A 419 -3.98 -5.44 29.60
C ASP A 419 -5.05 -4.62 28.85
N TYR A 420 -4.71 -4.16 27.65
CA TYR A 420 -5.60 -3.39 26.79
C TYR A 420 -5.80 -4.12 25.46
N PRO A 421 -7.04 -4.11 24.90
CA PRO A 421 -7.28 -4.69 23.60
C PRO A 421 -6.55 -3.91 22.49
N GLN A 422 -6.15 -4.58 21.40
CA GLN A 422 -5.40 -3.94 20.32
C GLN A 422 -6.16 -2.80 19.62
N ASP A 423 -7.51 -2.82 19.67
CA ASP A 423 -8.37 -1.78 19.12
C ASP A 423 -8.90 -0.79 20.18
N PHE A 424 -8.27 -0.73 21.35
CA PHE A 424 -8.68 0.10 22.49
C PHE A 424 -9.05 1.56 22.11
N PHE A 425 -8.16 2.28 21.41
CA PHE A 425 -8.45 3.66 20.98
C PHE A 425 -9.63 3.77 20.02
N LYS A 426 -9.88 2.74 19.20
CA LYS A 426 -11.06 2.70 18.33
C LYS A 426 -12.34 2.51 19.15
N GLN A 427 -12.29 1.72 20.23
CA GLN A 427 -13.43 1.52 21.12
C GLN A 427 -13.79 2.81 21.88
N ILE A 428 -12.78 3.56 22.35
CA ILE A 428 -12.98 4.89 22.96
C ILE A 428 -13.71 5.81 21.97
N GLU A 429 -13.13 6.01 20.78
CA GLU A 429 -13.69 6.98 19.82
C GLU A 429 -15.05 6.56 19.24
N LYS A 430 -15.36 5.25 19.20
CA LYS A 430 -16.70 4.76 18.81
C LYS A 430 -17.78 5.14 19.82
N LYS A 431 -17.43 5.19 21.11
CA LYS A 431 -18.37 5.54 22.19
C LYS A 431 -18.52 7.05 22.36
N ARG A 432 -17.55 7.82 21.89
CA ARG A 432 -17.56 9.29 21.96
C ARG A 432 -18.70 9.88 21.11
N PRO A 433 -19.71 10.54 21.72
CA PRO A 433 -20.81 11.11 20.97
C PRO A 433 -20.37 12.36 20.18
N PHE A 434 -21.02 12.62 19.05
CA PHE A 434 -20.81 13.84 18.27
C PHE A 434 -21.97 14.82 18.49
N ASN A 435 -22.19 15.21 19.74
CA ASN A 435 -23.34 16.06 20.09
C ASN A 435 -23.14 17.54 19.71
N SER A 436 -21.88 17.97 19.48
CA SER A 436 -21.56 19.36 19.15
C SER A 436 -22.21 19.84 17.84
N ILE A 437 -22.50 18.93 16.90
CA ILE A 437 -23.28 19.27 15.71
C ILE A 437 -24.74 19.55 16.02
N LEU A 438 -25.29 19.04 17.12
CA LEU A 438 -26.69 19.22 17.53
C LEU A 438 -26.86 20.25 18.66
N ALA A 439 -25.79 20.97 19.02
CA ALA A 439 -25.82 21.97 20.08
C ALA A 439 -26.77 23.13 19.75
N ALA A 440 -27.41 23.70 20.77
CA ALA A 440 -28.32 24.82 20.60
C ALA A 440 -27.60 26.02 19.97
N GLY A 441 -28.18 26.60 18.91
CA GLY A 441 -27.57 27.71 18.16
C GLY A 441 -26.66 27.30 17.00
N ILE A 442 -26.40 26.01 16.79
CA ILE A 442 -25.68 25.50 15.61
C ILE A 442 -26.65 25.28 14.43
N PRO A 443 -26.42 25.91 13.26
CA PRO A 443 -27.25 25.71 12.08
C PRO A 443 -27.19 24.28 11.54
N GLN A 444 -28.34 23.60 11.48
CA GLN A 444 -28.50 22.27 10.87
C GLN A 444 -28.78 22.34 9.37
N ALA A 445 -29.32 23.47 8.91
CA ALA A 445 -29.69 23.71 7.53
C ALA A 445 -29.21 25.10 7.07
N LEU A 446 -29.04 25.28 5.76
CA LEU A 446 -28.50 26.50 5.17
C LEU A 446 -29.32 27.75 5.55
N GLU A 447 -30.64 27.59 5.64
CA GLU A 447 -31.59 28.65 6.03
C GLU A 447 -31.39 29.15 7.46
N GLN A 448 -30.78 28.33 8.33
CA GLN A 448 -30.51 28.65 9.73
C GLN A 448 -29.18 29.39 9.90
N ILE A 449 -28.35 29.48 8.85
CA ILE A 449 -27.10 30.24 8.90
C ILE A 449 -27.43 31.74 8.79
N ASP A 450 -26.94 32.52 9.74
CA ASP A 450 -27.02 33.98 9.67
C ASP A 450 -26.31 34.48 8.39
N ARG A 451 -27.09 35.09 7.48
CA ARG A 451 -26.62 35.60 6.20
C ARG A 451 -25.50 36.63 6.35
N SER A 452 -25.44 37.34 7.48
CA SER A 452 -24.36 38.29 7.75
C SER A 452 -22.99 37.59 7.74
N ARG A 453 -22.92 36.33 8.21
CA ARG A 453 -21.69 35.53 8.27
C ARG A 453 -21.19 35.06 6.91
N LEU A 454 -22.08 34.99 5.92
CA LEU A 454 -21.74 34.62 4.55
C LEU A 454 -21.30 35.83 3.71
N HIS A 455 -21.28 37.04 4.29
CA HIS A 455 -20.82 38.23 3.60
C HIS A 455 -19.31 38.16 3.29
N PRO A 456 -18.86 38.58 2.09
CA PRO A 456 -17.45 38.54 1.68
C PRO A 456 -16.46 39.15 2.68
N GLN A 457 -16.90 40.13 3.48
CA GLN A 457 -16.07 40.76 4.52
C GLN A 457 -15.61 39.78 5.60
N PHE A 458 -16.40 38.74 5.89
CA PHE A 458 -16.08 37.72 6.87
C PHE A 458 -15.54 36.44 6.23
N THR A 459 -15.99 36.09 5.03
CA THR A 459 -15.57 34.84 4.39
C THR A 459 -14.20 34.93 3.71
N LYS A 460 -13.81 36.09 3.14
CA LYS A 460 -12.51 36.27 2.47
C LYS A 460 -11.31 36.03 3.40
N PRO A 461 -11.29 36.55 4.65
CA PRO A 461 -10.24 36.21 5.61
C PRO A 461 -10.15 34.70 5.85
N LEU A 462 -11.28 34.01 6.11
CA LEU A 462 -11.28 32.56 6.37
C LEU A 462 -10.75 31.75 5.18
N ILE A 463 -11.13 32.14 3.96
CA ILE A 463 -10.61 31.52 2.73
C ILE A 463 -9.09 31.71 2.63
N THR A 464 -8.59 32.89 3.00
CA THR A 464 -7.14 33.18 3.02
C THR A 464 -6.43 32.28 4.02
N GLU A 465 -6.99 32.11 5.22
CA GLU A 465 -6.46 31.20 6.24
C GLU A 465 -6.44 29.74 5.76
N PHE A 466 -7.49 29.29 5.07
CA PHE A 466 -7.51 27.96 4.45
C PHE A 466 -6.38 27.79 3.41
N LEU A 467 -6.18 28.78 2.54
CA LEU A 467 -5.16 28.77 1.50
C LEU A 467 -3.74 28.83 2.07
N HIS A 468 -3.54 29.43 3.24
CA HIS A 468 -2.23 29.51 3.90
C HIS A 468 -1.90 28.30 4.78
N HIS A 469 -2.90 27.71 5.45
CA HIS A 469 -2.65 26.73 6.51
C HIS A 469 -3.11 25.30 6.19
N VAL A 470 -4.04 25.12 5.25
CA VAL A 470 -4.59 23.79 4.92
C VAL A 470 -4.20 23.37 3.51
N HIS A 471 -4.51 24.19 2.52
CA HIS A 471 -4.28 23.91 1.10
C HIS A 471 -2.81 23.55 0.76
N PRO A 472 -1.78 24.19 1.33
CA PRO A 472 -0.40 23.89 0.94
C PRO A 472 0.05 22.46 1.30
N PHE A 473 -0.59 21.84 2.29
CA PHE A 473 -0.37 20.44 2.67
C PHE A 473 -1.24 19.46 1.87
N PHE A 474 -2.29 19.95 1.22
CA PHE A 474 -3.25 19.18 0.43
C PHE A 474 -3.64 19.91 -0.87
N PRO A 475 -2.70 20.13 -1.79
CA PRO A 475 -2.94 20.94 -2.99
C PRO A 475 -3.65 20.10 -4.07
N ILE A 476 -4.88 19.66 -3.76
CA ILE A 476 -5.69 18.79 -4.62
C ILE A 476 -6.41 19.61 -5.71
N VAL A 477 -6.59 20.90 -5.48
CA VAL A 477 -7.31 21.82 -6.38
C VAL A 477 -6.40 22.99 -6.70
N GLU A 478 -6.36 23.42 -7.97
CA GLU A 478 -5.60 24.63 -8.33
C GLU A 478 -6.17 25.88 -7.63
N PRO A 479 -5.32 26.79 -7.11
CA PRO A 479 -5.77 28.02 -6.46
C PRO A 479 -6.73 28.84 -7.33
N GLN A 480 -6.51 28.90 -8.65
CA GLN A 480 -7.38 29.63 -9.58
C GLN A 480 -8.80 29.05 -9.61
N LEU A 481 -8.95 27.73 -9.55
CA LEU A 481 -10.25 27.07 -9.53
C LEU A 481 -10.96 27.32 -8.19
N LEU A 482 -10.22 27.37 -7.09
CA LEU A 482 -10.75 27.77 -5.78
C LEU A 482 -11.25 29.22 -5.81
N HIS A 483 -10.46 30.14 -6.38
CA HIS A 483 -10.89 31.54 -6.55
C HIS A 483 -12.16 31.66 -7.39
N MET A 484 -12.26 30.96 -8.52
CA MET A 484 -13.50 30.93 -9.31
C MET A 484 -14.69 30.36 -8.52
N LEU A 485 -14.47 29.31 -7.72
CA LEU A 485 -15.51 28.75 -6.86
C LEU A 485 -15.96 29.75 -5.78
N PHE A 486 -15.04 30.56 -5.24
CA PHE A 486 -15.36 31.60 -4.27
C PHE A 486 -16.07 32.80 -4.89
N ASP A 487 -15.68 33.21 -6.10
CA ASP A 487 -16.28 34.35 -6.80
C ASP A 487 -17.69 34.04 -7.31
N THR A 488 -17.94 32.78 -7.71
CA THR A 488 -19.26 32.33 -8.15
C THR A 488 -20.19 31.97 -6.98
N PHE A 489 -19.67 31.82 -5.76
CA PHE A 489 -20.44 31.42 -4.58
C PHE A 489 -21.72 32.24 -4.30
N PRO A 490 -21.73 33.59 -4.42
CA PRO A 490 -22.94 34.39 -4.18
C PRO A 490 -24.16 33.93 -5.00
N THR A 491 -23.95 33.28 -6.15
CA THR A 491 -25.01 32.75 -7.02
C THR A 491 -25.64 31.45 -6.51
N PHE A 492 -24.92 30.63 -5.73
CA PHE A 492 -25.37 29.32 -5.23
C PHE A 492 -25.92 29.34 -3.79
N THR A 493 -25.83 30.49 -3.10
CA THR A 493 -26.25 30.70 -1.70
C THR A 493 -27.74 30.44 -1.39
N LYS A 494 -28.55 30.15 -2.41
CA LYS A 494 -30.01 29.99 -2.28
C LYS A 494 -30.48 28.53 -2.22
N VAL A 495 -29.59 27.56 -2.50
CA VAL A 495 -29.96 26.14 -2.57
C VAL A 495 -28.92 25.29 -1.83
N ASN A 496 -29.40 24.30 -1.07
CA ASN A 496 -28.52 23.32 -0.45
C ASN A 496 -27.97 22.37 -1.52
N SER A 497 -26.66 22.47 -1.78
CA SER A 497 -25.97 21.78 -2.89
C SER A 497 -24.58 21.30 -2.45
N ILE A 498 -23.95 20.45 -3.28
CA ILE A 498 -22.57 19.99 -3.07
C ILE A 498 -21.60 21.18 -3.12
N GLN A 499 -21.81 22.13 -4.03
CA GLN A 499 -21.05 23.38 -4.16
C GLN A 499 -21.13 24.21 -2.88
N THR A 500 -22.35 24.40 -2.36
CA THR A 500 -22.60 25.14 -1.13
C THR A 500 -21.94 24.45 0.07
N SER A 501 -22.04 23.13 0.14
CA SER A 501 -21.41 22.31 1.20
C SER A 501 -19.89 22.39 1.16
N LEU A 502 -19.29 22.30 -0.02
CA LEU A 502 -17.84 22.44 -0.21
C LEU A 502 -17.35 23.82 0.28
N TYR A 503 -18.06 24.89 -0.06
CA TYR A 503 -17.72 26.22 0.40
C TYR A 503 -17.80 26.36 1.92
N LEU A 504 -18.90 25.88 2.54
CA LEU A 504 -19.07 25.90 3.99
C LEU A 504 -17.97 25.09 4.72
N VAL A 505 -17.56 23.95 4.16
CA VAL A 505 -16.43 23.16 4.67
C VAL A 505 -15.11 23.93 4.58
N ILE A 506 -14.88 24.66 3.48
CA ILE A 506 -13.68 25.50 3.34
C ILE A 506 -13.67 26.63 4.37
N LEU A 507 -14.80 27.30 4.60
CA LEU A 507 -14.92 28.32 5.66
C LEU A 507 -14.65 27.73 7.04
N ALA A 508 -15.21 26.55 7.32
CA ALA A 508 -14.99 25.85 8.58
C ALA A 508 -13.52 25.49 8.78
N LEU A 509 -12.84 25.00 7.74
CA LEU A 509 -11.41 24.72 7.75
C LEU A 509 -10.59 25.99 7.97
N GLY A 510 -10.90 27.07 7.24
CA GLY A 510 -10.24 28.36 7.38
C GLY A 510 -10.33 28.91 8.80
N LYS A 511 -11.53 28.83 9.41
CA LYS A 511 -11.74 29.23 10.80
C LYS A 511 -11.03 28.29 11.79
N ALA A 512 -11.04 26.99 11.56
CA ALA A 512 -10.32 26.03 12.41
C ALA A 512 -8.79 26.18 12.31
N SER A 513 -8.27 26.65 11.17
CA SER A 513 -6.84 26.79 10.92
C SER A 513 -6.28 28.19 11.22
N SER A 514 -7.13 29.22 11.40
CA SER A 514 -6.71 30.61 11.56
C SER A 514 -5.91 30.91 12.83
N ASN A 515 -5.98 30.04 13.83
CA ASN A 515 -5.17 30.13 15.03
C ASN A 515 -4.64 28.75 15.43
N PRO A 516 -3.52 28.30 14.83
CA PRO A 516 -2.98 26.97 15.11
C PRO A 516 -2.48 26.83 16.55
N GLN A 517 -2.17 27.93 17.26
CA GLN A 517 -1.65 27.90 18.63
C GLN A 517 -2.74 27.80 19.70
N ARG A 518 -4.00 28.14 19.36
CA ARG A 518 -5.14 28.09 20.28
C ARG A 518 -5.77 26.70 20.32
N ILE A 519 -5.13 25.78 21.06
CA ILE A 519 -5.52 24.37 21.18
C ILE A 519 -6.70 24.16 22.16
N PHE A 520 -6.84 25.04 23.16
CA PHE A 520 -7.64 24.88 24.38
C PHE A 520 -9.16 25.11 24.25
N ASP A 521 -9.71 25.21 23.04
CA ASP A 521 -11.03 25.84 22.92
C ASP A 521 -11.87 25.34 21.75
N ILE A 522 -11.80 24.04 21.44
CA ILE A 522 -12.51 23.45 20.28
C ILE A 522 -14.05 23.47 20.49
N GLU A 523 -14.51 23.50 21.74
CA GLU A 523 -15.93 23.36 22.09
C GLU A 523 -16.45 24.41 23.08
N ALA A 524 -15.66 25.38 23.57
CA ALA A 524 -16.26 26.40 24.44
C ALA A 524 -17.21 27.30 23.66
N ASP A 525 -18.30 27.61 24.34
CA ASP A 525 -19.61 28.04 23.84
C ASP A 525 -19.66 29.39 23.08
N GLN A 526 -18.52 29.96 22.65
CA GLN A 526 -18.46 31.27 21.97
C GLN A 526 -17.83 31.27 20.57
N ASP A 527 -16.77 30.50 20.29
CA ASP A 527 -16.07 30.60 19.00
C ASP A 527 -16.53 29.57 17.95
N LEU A 528 -17.24 28.51 18.36
CA LEU A 528 -17.83 27.45 17.51
C LEU A 528 -16.84 26.73 16.56
N ASN A 529 -15.60 27.18 16.41
CA ASN A 529 -14.50 26.61 15.60
C ASN A 529 -14.89 26.22 14.17
N GLY A 530 -15.75 27.01 13.53
CA GLY A 530 -16.24 26.72 12.18
C GLY A 530 -17.40 25.73 12.14
N MET A 531 -17.86 25.20 13.28
CA MET A 531 -19.02 24.31 13.37
C MET A 531 -20.30 24.99 12.86
N GLU A 532 -20.38 26.33 13.00
CA GLU A 532 -21.47 27.14 12.45
C GLU A 532 -21.61 27.07 10.93
N TYR A 533 -20.53 26.67 10.23
CA TYR A 533 -20.53 26.41 8.79
C TYR A 533 -20.56 24.90 8.52
N PHE A 534 -19.78 24.12 9.29
CA PHE A 534 -19.58 22.71 9.06
C PHE A 534 -20.84 21.85 9.30
N ALA A 535 -21.62 22.13 10.35
CA ALA A 535 -22.74 21.29 10.75
C ALA A 535 -23.76 21.11 9.61
N CYS A 536 -24.19 22.21 8.99
CA CYS A 536 -25.07 22.18 7.82
C CYS A 536 -24.49 21.36 6.66
N ALA A 537 -23.21 21.57 6.31
CA ALA A 537 -22.55 20.82 5.25
C ALA A 537 -22.43 19.32 5.61
N TYR A 538 -22.14 18.99 6.87
CA TYR A 538 -22.04 17.62 7.37
C TYR A 538 -23.37 16.88 7.28
N HIS A 539 -24.49 17.52 7.63
CA HIS A 539 -25.82 16.92 7.50
C HIS A 539 -26.20 16.64 6.04
N TYR A 540 -25.89 17.59 5.15
CA TYR A 540 -26.14 17.41 3.71
C TYR A 540 -25.25 16.30 3.11
N LEU A 541 -23.95 16.36 3.37
CA LEU A 541 -22.96 15.42 2.82
C LEU A 541 -23.07 14.00 3.40
N ASN A 542 -23.67 13.80 4.56
CA ASN A 542 -23.93 12.46 5.12
C ASN A 542 -25.35 11.96 4.86
N ASN A 543 -26.17 12.71 4.13
CA ASN A 543 -27.48 12.22 3.72
C ASN A 543 -27.28 11.00 2.79
N PRO A 544 -27.88 9.83 3.10
CA PRO A 544 -27.79 8.65 2.25
C PRO A 544 -28.20 8.94 0.81
N LEU A 545 -29.22 9.79 0.58
CA LEU A 545 -29.70 10.14 -0.76
C LEU A 545 -28.67 10.91 -1.59
N ILE A 546 -27.76 11.66 -0.95
CA ILE A 546 -26.71 12.41 -1.63
C ILE A 546 -25.49 11.51 -1.86
N THR A 547 -25.10 10.74 -0.85
CA THR A 547 -23.93 9.84 -0.91
C THR A 547 -24.14 8.59 -1.76
N SER A 548 -25.39 8.17 -1.97
CA SER A 548 -25.77 7.07 -2.87
C SER A 548 -26.23 7.55 -4.25
N SER A 549 -26.24 8.86 -4.49
CA SER A 549 -26.57 9.41 -5.79
C SER A 549 -25.46 9.11 -6.79
N PHE A 550 -25.80 8.54 -7.95
CA PHE A 550 -24.91 8.38 -9.12
C PHE A 550 -24.60 9.72 -9.80
N THR A 551 -24.52 10.82 -9.04
CA THR A 551 -24.18 12.13 -9.59
C THR A 551 -22.70 12.16 -9.93
N VAL A 552 -22.41 12.24 -11.24
CA VAL A 552 -21.07 12.24 -11.83
C VAL A 552 -20.37 13.59 -11.61
N GLY A 553 -20.15 13.97 -10.34
CA GLY A 553 -19.61 15.26 -9.96
C GLY A 553 -18.32 15.13 -9.12
N HIS A 554 -17.20 15.65 -9.63
CA HIS A 554 -15.91 15.71 -8.93
C HIS A 554 -15.93 16.50 -7.62
N LEU A 555 -16.98 17.29 -7.37
CA LEU A 555 -17.11 18.12 -6.18
C LEU A 555 -17.53 17.34 -4.93
N LEU A 556 -18.27 16.24 -5.07
CA LEU A 556 -18.69 15.42 -3.93
C LEU A 556 -17.51 14.77 -3.20
N PRO A 557 -16.61 14.02 -3.87
CA PRO A 557 -15.45 13.44 -3.20
C PRO A 557 -14.53 14.53 -2.64
N LEU A 558 -14.46 15.69 -3.28
CA LEU A 558 -13.69 16.84 -2.78
C LEU A 558 -14.27 17.42 -1.49
N ALA A 559 -15.58 17.63 -1.43
CA ALA A 559 -16.29 18.12 -0.24
C ALA A 559 -16.16 17.13 0.93
N LEU A 560 -16.31 15.84 0.66
CA LEU A 560 -16.12 14.78 1.64
C LEU A 560 -14.68 14.70 2.14
N PHE A 561 -13.70 14.87 1.24
CA PHE A 561 -12.28 14.90 1.60
C PHE A 561 -11.96 16.07 2.53
N TYR A 562 -12.31 17.30 2.16
CA TYR A 562 -12.06 18.47 3.01
C TYR A 562 -12.86 18.40 4.32
N GLY A 563 -14.08 17.86 4.30
CA GLY A 563 -14.85 17.65 5.52
C GLY A 563 -14.18 16.67 6.47
N SER A 564 -13.54 15.62 5.93
CA SER A 564 -12.69 14.73 6.72
C SER A 564 -11.48 15.44 7.33
N LEU A 565 -10.90 16.43 6.64
CA LEU A 565 -9.80 17.23 7.20
C LEU A 565 -10.29 18.12 8.34
N TYR A 566 -11.47 18.74 8.22
CA TYR A 566 -12.04 19.55 9.31
C TYR A 566 -12.21 18.71 10.57
N LEU A 567 -12.84 17.54 10.44
CA LEU A 567 -13.02 16.60 11.54
C LEU A 567 -11.70 16.17 12.18
N ARG A 568 -10.61 16.06 11.39
CA ARG A 568 -9.28 15.79 11.95
C ARG A 568 -8.71 16.97 12.76
N HIS A 569 -8.96 18.21 12.35
CA HIS A 569 -8.50 19.39 13.09
C HIS A 569 -9.21 19.52 14.45
N ILE A 570 -10.48 19.10 14.54
CA ILE A 570 -11.26 19.11 15.78
C ILE A 570 -11.21 17.77 16.56
N GLY A 571 -10.30 16.86 16.19
CA GLY A 571 -10.07 15.61 16.92
C GLY A 571 -11.23 14.61 16.86
N ARG A 572 -11.92 14.49 15.71
CA ARG A 572 -13.02 13.55 15.44
C ARG A 572 -12.62 12.48 14.41
N PRO A 573 -11.76 11.50 14.79
CA PRO A 573 -11.13 10.55 13.87
C PRO A 573 -12.11 9.55 13.23
N ILE A 574 -13.14 9.10 13.95
CA ILE A 574 -14.12 8.12 13.44
C ILE A 574 -15.00 8.74 12.36
N GLN A 575 -15.51 9.93 12.62
CA GLN A 575 -16.30 10.71 11.66
C GLN A 575 -15.44 11.09 10.45
N ALA A 576 -14.18 11.49 10.67
CA ALA A 576 -13.25 11.75 9.57
C ALA A 576 -13.00 10.49 8.72
N TRP A 577 -12.87 9.32 9.35
CA TRP A 577 -12.72 8.04 8.66
C TRP A 577 -13.96 7.67 7.85
N GLN A 578 -15.17 7.91 8.37
CA GLN A 578 -16.41 7.69 7.63
C GLN A 578 -16.50 8.58 6.39
N MET A 579 -16.20 9.88 6.52
CA MET A 579 -16.25 10.80 5.38
C MET A 579 -15.20 10.47 4.32
N ILE A 580 -13.96 10.13 4.70
CA ILE A 580 -12.93 9.76 3.71
C ILE A 580 -13.26 8.43 3.01
N ARG A 581 -13.94 7.50 3.70
CA ARG A 581 -14.45 6.27 3.09
C ARG A 581 -15.52 6.59 2.04
N ASN A 582 -16.45 7.49 2.34
CA ASN A 582 -17.47 7.92 1.39
C ASN A 582 -16.85 8.66 0.19
N ALA A 583 -15.82 9.49 0.43
CA ALA A 583 -15.07 10.14 -0.64
C ALA A 583 -14.41 9.10 -1.57
N SER A 584 -13.75 8.09 -0.99
CA SER A 584 -13.13 7.00 -1.75
C SER A 584 -14.15 6.21 -2.57
N GLY A 585 -15.30 5.87 -1.98
CA GLY A 585 -16.40 5.22 -2.70
C GLY A 585 -16.91 6.05 -3.87
N SER A 586 -17.06 7.37 -3.68
CA SER A 586 -17.47 8.29 -4.74
C SER A 586 -16.45 8.33 -5.89
N VAL A 587 -15.15 8.38 -5.59
CA VAL A 587 -14.09 8.34 -6.62
C VAL A 587 -14.09 7.01 -7.37
N GLN A 588 -14.32 5.89 -6.69
CA GLN A 588 -14.40 4.57 -7.33
C GLN A 588 -15.56 4.51 -8.33
N ILE A 589 -16.74 5.04 -7.95
CA ILE A 589 -17.90 5.14 -8.85
C ILE A 589 -17.58 6.00 -10.07
N MET A 590 -16.84 7.11 -9.90
CA MET A 590 -16.44 7.98 -11.01
C MET A 590 -15.42 7.34 -11.98
N ILE A 591 -14.63 6.38 -11.50
CA ILE A 591 -13.57 5.72 -12.25
C ILE A 591 -14.06 4.41 -12.90
N ALA A 592 -15.14 3.83 -12.38
CA ALA A 592 -15.73 2.61 -12.92
C ALA A 592 -16.31 2.88 -14.32
N ASP A 593 -15.78 2.18 -15.33
CA ASP A 593 -16.38 2.01 -16.66
C ASP A 593 -17.58 1.03 -16.53
N ASP A 594 -18.52 1.04 -17.48
CA ASP A 594 -19.82 0.35 -17.39
C ASP A 594 -19.71 -1.18 -17.12
N ASP A 595 -18.55 -1.80 -17.39
CA ASP A 595 -18.30 -3.23 -17.14
C ASP A 595 -18.03 -3.60 -15.66
N LEU A 596 -17.70 -2.63 -14.80
CA LEU A 596 -17.47 -2.86 -13.35
C LEU A 596 -18.76 -2.91 -12.53
N ALA A 597 -19.90 -2.55 -13.13
CA ALA A 597 -21.18 -2.42 -12.44
C ALA A 597 -21.91 -3.76 -12.21
N GLU A 598 -21.56 -4.83 -12.94
CA GLU A 598 -22.30 -6.11 -12.84
C GLU A 598 -21.74 -7.13 -11.83
N LEU A 599 -20.57 -6.91 -11.20
CA LEU A 599 -19.94 -7.92 -10.33
C LEU A 599 -19.37 -7.37 -9.01
N HIS A 600 -19.79 -7.99 -7.90
CA HIS A 600 -19.49 -7.72 -6.49
C HIS A 600 -18.03 -7.33 -6.16
N PHE A 601 -17.82 -6.10 -5.66
CA PHE A 601 -16.54 -5.50 -5.23
C PHE A 601 -15.98 -6.12 -3.91
N PRO A 602 -14.65 -6.29 -3.74
CA PRO A 602 -13.73 -5.17 -3.47
C PRO A 602 -12.30 -5.27 -4.04
N SER A 603 -11.88 -4.20 -4.73
CA SER A 603 -10.64 -3.43 -4.52
C SER A 603 -10.91 -2.04 -5.11
N SER A 604 -10.37 -0.94 -4.56
CA SER A 604 -10.69 0.38 -5.13
C SER A 604 -10.14 0.57 -6.55
N GLY A 605 -9.23 -0.29 -7.01
CA GLY A 605 -8.58 -0.21 -8.33
C GLY A 605 -7.68 1.02 -8.53
N ILE A 606 -7.82 2.05 -7.70
CA ILE A 606 -7.13 3.35 -7.81
C ILE A 606 -5.61 3.16 -7.82
N ASP A 607 -5.06 2.23 -7.03
CA ASP A 607 -3.61 1.98 -7.00
C ASP A 607 -3.04 1.51 -8.36
N LEU A 608 -3.83 0.80 -9.17
CA LEU A 608 -3.45 0.40 -10.55
C LEU A 608 -3.49 1.57 -11.55
N LEU A 609 -4.21 2.64 -11.18
CA LEU A 609 -4.36 3.84 -11.98
C LEU A 609 -3.38 4.93 -11.56
N VAL A 610 -2.94 4.97 -10.30
CA VAL A 610 -1.99 5.98 -9.79
C VAL A 610 -0.72 6.07 -10.62
N ASP A 611 -0.18 4.93 -11.05
CA ASP A 611 1.05 4.89 -11.87
C ASP A 611 0.80 5.30 -13.34
N ARG A 612 -0.48 5.39 -13.74
CA ARG A 612 -0.93 5.84 -15.06
C ARG A 612 -1.41 7.30 -15.04
N LEU A 613 -1.58 7.90 -13.87
CA LEU A 613 -1.99 9.30 -13.76
C LEU A 613 -0.82 10.21 -14.12
N PRO A 614 -1.00 11.17 -15.05
CA PRO A 614 0.03 12.17 -15.29
C PRO A 614 0.27 12.95 -14.00
N PHE A 615 1.53 13.35 -13.77
CA PHE A 615 1.83 14.30 -12.69
C PHE A 615 0.94 15.54 -12.87
N PRO A 616 0.30 16.05 -11.80
CA PRO A 616 -0.56 17.22 -11.90
C PRO A 616 0.21 18.39 -12.51
N ARG A 617 -0.43 19.23 -13.32
CA ARG A 617 0.20 20.44 -13.86
C ARG A 617 0.48 21.37 -12.68
N ILE A 618 1.76 21.60 -12.39
CA ILE A 618 2.19 22.31 -11.18
C ILE A 618 2.43 23.78 -11.55
N SER A 619 1.64 24.70 -10.96
CA SER A 619 1.96 26.13 -10.98
C SER A 619 3.24 26.41 -10.19
N GLU A 620 4.05 27.37 -10.63
CA GLU A 620 5.35 27.64 -9.98
C GLU A 620 5.18 28.05 -8.50
N ASP A 621 4.13 28.79 -8.19
CA ASP A 621 3.83 29.31 -6.84
C ASP A 621 3.47 28.22 -5.82
N SER A 622 3.06 27.03 -6.26
CA SER A 622 2.64 25.92 -5.38
C SER A 622 3.55 24.68 -5.46
N ARG A 623 4.70 24.79 -6.16
CA ARG A 623 5.54 23.63 -6.51
C ARG A 623 6.02 22.83 -5.29
N ASN A 624 6.48 23.50 -4.24
CA ASN A 624 7.02 22.81 -3.06
C ASN A 624 5.94 22.06 -2.27
N GLY A 625 4.74 22.65 -2.09
CA GLY A 625 3.62 21.99 -1.41
C GLY A 625 3.18 20.70 -2.13
N HIS A 626 3.11 20.73 -3.46
CA HIS A 626 2.80 19.53 -4.26
C HIS A 626 3.87 18.45 -4.14
N LEU A 627 5.15 18.82 -4.19
CA LEU A 627 6.25 17.87 -4.01
C LEU A 627 6.24 17.24 -2.61
N VAL A 628 5.94 18.03 -1.57
CA VAL A 628 5.80 17.52 -0.19
C VAL A 628 4.61 16.57 -0.09
N PHE A 629 3.46 16.91 -0.67
CA PHE A 629 2.29 16.05 -0.70
C PHE A 629 2.60 14.69 -1.36
N LEU A 630 3.27 14.71 -2.52
CA LEU A 630 3.72 13.49 -3.20
C LEU A 630 4.73 12.69 -2.35
N ALA A 631 5.68 13.36 -1.70
CA ALA A 631 6.61 12.73 -0.77
C ALA A 631 5.88 12.04 0.40
N MET A 632 4.85 12.69 0.98
CA MET A 632 4.00 12.13 2.04
C MET A 632 3.21 10.90 1.58
N CYS A 633 2.68 10.91 0.36
CA CYS A 633 2.02 9.75 -0.25
C CYS A 633 3.02 8.60 -0.45
N SER A 634 4.20 8.88 -0.99
CA SER A 634 5.24 7.87 -1.26
C SER A 634 5.73 7.19 0.02
N ILE A 635 6.07 7.96 1.07
CA ILE A 635 6.51 7.35 2.34
C ILE A 635 5.39 6.56 3.01
N ARG A 636 4.13 6.94 2.82
CA ARG A 636 3.00 6.14 3.31
C ARG A 636 2.95 4.77 2.62
N LYS A 637 3.19 4.70 1.31
CA LYS A 637 3.29 3.43 0.57
C LYS A 637 4.47 2.58 1.08
N LEU A 638 5.62 3.18 1.35
CA LEU A 638 6.74 2.49 1.99
C LEU A 638 6.38 1.95 3.37
N LEU A 639 5.76 2.76 4.23
CA LEU A 639 5.35 2.34 5.57
C LEU A 639 4.35 1.18 5.55
N ASN A 640 3.44 1.16 4.57
CA ASN A 640 2.52 0.03 4.36
C ASN A 640 3.27 -1.26 4.02
N ARG A 641 4.29 -1.18 3.15
CA ARG A 641 5.19 -2.32 2.85
C ARG A 641 5.96 -2.78 4.09
N VAL A 642 6.46 -1.84 4.90
CA VAL A 642 7.12 -2.13 6.19
C VAL A 642 6.18 -2.91 7.11
N HIS A 643 4.91 -2.48 7.24
CA HIS A 643 3.92 -3.20 8.05
C HIS A 643 3.62 -4.59 7.51
N SER A 644 3.45 -4.74 6.20
CA SER A 644 3.20 -6.05 5.60
C SER A 644 4.38 -7.02 5.74
N ALA A 645 5.62 -6.52 5.68
CA ALA A 645 6.81 -7.38 5.67
C ALA A 645 7.32 -7.73 7.08
N LEU A 646 7.09 -6.87 8.08
CA LEU A 646 7.61 -7.06 9.45
C LEU A 646 6.54 -7.40 10.49
N TYR A 647 5.25 -7.18 10.21
CA TYR A 647 4.19 -7.21 11.23
C TYR A 647 2.91 -7.97 10.80
N ALA A 648 2.97 -8.81 9.76
CA ALA A 648 1.83 -9.63 9.34
C ALA A 648 1.46 -10.69 10.41
N LYS A 649 0.16 -10.99 10.58
CA LYS A 649 -0.37 -11.88 11.64
C LYS A 649 0.24 -13.29 11.63
N SER A 650 0.61 -13.83 10.46
CA SER A 650 1.26 -15.14 10.33
C SER A 650 2.66 -15.19 10.93
N ASP A 651 3.29 -14.03 11.17
CA ASP A 651 4.67 -13.94 11.62
C ASP A 651 4.79 -13.61 13.11
N GLN A 652 3.73 -13.08 13.74
CA GLN A 652 3.74 -12.76 15.18
C GLN A 652 3.89 -14.01 16.05
N GLU A 653 3.27 -15.14 15.68
CA GLU A 653 3.44 -16.41 16.41
C GLU A 653 4.90 -16.92 16.38
N ASN A 654 5.69 -16.54 15.38
CA ASN A 654 7.08 -16.97 15.19
C ASN A 654 8.11 -16.13 15.97
N PHE A 655 7.79 -14.88 16.35
CA PHE A 655 8.67 -14.02 17.15
C PHE A 655 8.41 -14.11 18.66
N HIS A 656 7.27 -14.70 19.07
CA HIS A 656 6.86 -14.89 20.46
C HIS A 656 7.16 -16.29 21.02
N ALA A 657 7.70 -17.21 20.20
CA ALA A 657 8.05 -18.55 20.65
C ALA A 657 9.30 -18.54 21.55
N SER A 658 9.14 -18.93 22.82
CA SER A 658 10.23 -19.20 23.76
C SER A 658 11.26 -20.18 23.17
N PRO A 659 12.55 -20.10 23.55
CA PRO A 659 13.51 -21.15 23.19
C PRO A 659 13.04 -22.48 23.78
N PRO A 660 13.06 -23.60 23.03
CA PRO A 660 12.73 -24.89 23.61
C PRO A 660 13.74 -25.26 24.70
N PRO A 661 13.29 -25.86 25.82
CA PRO A 661 14.19 -26.32 26.86
C PRO A 661 15.15 -27.37 26.31
N GLN A 662 16.43 -27.22 26.59
CA GLN A 662 17.41 -28.28 26.38
C GLN A 662 17.08 -29.41 27.37
N HIS A 663 16.51 -30.52 26.88
CA HIS A 663 16.98 -31.90 27.15
C HIS A 663 15.97 -32.98 26.67
N THR A 664 16.53 -33.92 25.89
CA THR A 664 16.26 -35.37 25.76
C THR A 664 14.83 -35.88 25.48
N SER A 665 14.60 -36.37 24.26
CA SER A 665 14.22 -37.76 23.92
C SER A 665 13.43 -37.86 22.61
N ASP A 666 13.65 -38.98 21.92
CA ASP A 666 13.30 -39.30 20.54
C ASP A 666 11.80 -39.35 20.22
N THR A 667 11.33 -38.55 19.24
CA THR A 667 10.28 -38.93 18.26
C THR A 667 10.19 -37.86 17.15
N PRO A 668 10.13 -38.22 15.85
CA PRO A 668 10.06 -37.23 14.77
C PRO A 668 8.60 -36.89 14.45
N SER A 669 8.04 -35.89 15.14
CA SER A 669 6.78 -35.25 14.74
C SER A 669 7.02 -33.77 14.41
N ALA A 670 6.48 -33.38 13.26
CA ALA A 670 6.36 -32.03 12.68
C ALA A 670 7.08 -30.88 13.42
N THR A 671 8.18 -30.40 12.82
CA THR A 671 8.91 -29.20 13.27
C THR A 671 8.10 -27.92 13.05
N PRO A 672 7.86 -27.09 14.09
CA PRO A 672 7.26 -25.77 13.93
C PRO A 672 8.28 -24.69 13.56
N GLN A 673 7.75 -23.69 12.86
CA GLN A 673 8.37 -22.57 12.15
C GLN A 673 9.31 -21.67 13.01
N LYS A 674 10.43 -21.24 12.41
CA LYS A 674 11.35 -20.19 12.90
C LYS A 674 11.61 -19.20 11.76
N HIS A 675 11.17 -17.96 11.88
CA HIS A 675 11.83 -16.87 11.13
C HIS A 675 13.23 -16.71 11.73
N SER A 676 14.27 -17.02 10.95
CA SER A 676 15.65 -16.89 11.44
C SER A 676 16.01 -15.42 11.65
N ILE A 677 16.88 -15.16 12.62
CA ILE A 677 17.51 -13.85 12.85
C ILE A 677 18.08 -13.25 11.54
N THR A 678 18.53 -14.11 10.62
CA THR A 678 19.04 -13.77 9.28
C THR A 678 17.95 -13.21 8.36
N SER A 679 16.74 -13.76 8.38
CA SER A 679 15.59 -13.24 7.62
C SER A 679 15.22 -11.84 8.11
N LEU A 680 15.13 -11.66 9.43
CA LEU A 680 14.85 -10.36 10.03
C LEU A 680 15.91 -9.32 9.63
N LYS A 681 17.20 -9.69 9.70
CA LYS A 681 18.30 -8.83 9.25
C LYS A 681 18.09 -8.37 7.81
N THR A 682 17.87 -9.31 6.90
CA THR A 682 17.77 -9.05 5.45
C THR A 682 16.59 -8.12 5.14
N ILE A 683 15.41 -8.41 5.70
CA ILE A 683 14.20 -7.61 5.47
C ILE A 683 14.37 -6.21 6.05
N SER A 684 14.87 -6.09 7.29
CA SER A 684 15.09 -4.78 7.92
C SER A 684 16.14 -3.95 7.17
N GLU A 685 17.25 -4.54 6.71
CA GLU A 685 18.28 -3.83 5.94
C GLU A 685 17.76 -3.33 4.59
N GLU A 686 16.98 -4.15 3.87
CA GLU A 686 16.40 -3.74 2.59
C GLU A 686 15.35 -2.64 2.75
N LEU A 687 14.47 -2.74 3.76
CA LEU A 687 13.50 -1.67 4.05
C LEU A 687 14.19 -0.37 4.52
N ASP A 688 15.28 -0.50 5.28
CA ASP A 688 16.11 0.64 5.70
C ASP A 688 16.73 1.34 4.49
N ARG A 689 17.30 0.55 3.56
CA ARG A 689 17.85 1.03 2.29
C ARG A 689 16.81 1.77 1.46
N GLN A 690 15.59 1.22 1.34
CA GLN A 690 14.49 1.90 0.62
C GLN A 690 14.07 3.22 1.28
N LEU A 691 14.13 3.32 2.61
CA LEU A 691 13.85 4.56 3.32
C LEU A 691 14.94 5.62 3.06
N GLU A 692 16.20 5.22 3.05
CA GLU A 692 17.33 6.09 2.71
C GLU A 692 17.27 6.55 1.25
N ASP A 693 16.98 5.64 0.31
CA ASP A 693 16.78 5.97 -1.10
C ASP A 693 15.62 6.94 -1.29
N TRP A 694 14.49 6.70 -0.61
CA TRP A 694 13.35 7.62 -0.63
C TRP A 694 13.78 9.02 -0.18
N PHE A 695 14.49 9.13 0.95
CA PHE A 695 14.96 10.42 1.46
C PHE A 695 15.96 11.08 0.50
N GLY A 696 16.89 10.30 -0.03
CA GLY A 696 17.90 10.70 -1.02
C GLY A 696 17.33 11.06 -2.39
N SER A 697 16.07 10.71 -2.68
CA SER A 697 15.37 11.07 -3.92
C SER A 697 14.57 12.37 -3.83
N LEU A 698 14.31 12.90 -2.62
CA LEU A 698 13.51 14.11 -2.43
C LEU A 698 14.19 15.33 -3.08
N PRO A 699 13.53 16.16 -3.90
CA PRO A 699 14.15 17.35 -4.48
C PRO A 699 14.76 18.29 -3.42
N ASN A 700 15.89 18.92 -3.72
CA ASN A 700 16.60 19.82 -2.79
C ASN A 700 15.70 20.87 -2.09
N PRO A 701 14.72 21.52 -2.76
CA PRO A 701 13.85 22.51 -2.10
C PRO A 701 12.94 21.95 -0.99
N ILE A 702 12.76 20.62 -0.94
CA ILE A 702 11.88 19.97 0.05
C ILE A 702 12.62 18.90 0.87
N ARG A 703 13.92 18.74 0.67
CA ARG A 703 14.72 17.74 1.39
C ARG A 703 15.29 18.39 2.66
N PRO A 704 14.76 18.08 3.86
CA PRO A 704 15.27 18.67 5.08
C PRO A 704 16.69 18.17 5.38
N THR A 705 17.42 18.90 6.22
CA THR A 705 18.68 18.41 6.77
C THR A 705 18.40 17.45 7.91
N LEU A 706 19.05 16.28 7.93
CA LEU A 706 18.94 15.34 9.04
C LEU A 706 19.67 15.91 10.27
N GLY A 707 18.91 16.44 11.23
CA GLY A 707 19.43 17.02 12.46
C GLY A 707 18.30 17.51 13.38
N ASN A 708 18.68 18.21 14.46
CA ASN A 708 17.74 18.79 15.43
C ASN A 708 17.49 20.30 15.18
N THR A 709 17.73 20.77 13.96
CA THR A 709 17.57 22.18 13.58
C THR A 709 16.48 22.28 12.53
N ILE A 710 15.46 23.10 12.80
CA ILE A 710 14.41 23.43 11.83
C ILE A 710 14.71 24.82 11.30
N SER A 711 14.78 24.96 9.97
CA SER A 711 14.79 26.28 9.34
C SER A 711 13.38 26.86 9.40
N ALA A 712 13.25 28.11 9.88
CA ALA A 712 11.98 28.84 9.86
C ALA A 712 11.43 29.04 8.45
N ASP A 713 12.29 28.93 7.42
CA ASP A 713 11.95 29.16 6.01
C ASP A 713 11.29 27.94 5.34
N HIS A 714 11.26 26.78 6.00
CA HIS A 714 10.78 25.52 5.41
C HIS A 714 9.67 24.88 6.26
N PRO A 715 8.39 25.27 6.07
CA PRO A 715 7.27 24.84 6.91
C PRO A 715 6.97 23.33 6.85
N TYR A 716 7.54 22.61 5.89
CA TYR A 716 7.31 21.18 5.66
C TYR A 716 8.36 20.26 6.29
N ASP A 717 9.51 20.79 6.68
CA ASP A 717 10.65 19.99 7.15
C ASP A 717 10.26 19.09 8.32
N THR A 718 9.57 19.64 9.30
CA THR A 718 9.13 18.91 10.49
C THR A 718 8.18 17.75 10.14
N TYR A 719 7.36 17.90 9.10
CA TYR A 719 6.46 16.83 8.63
C TYR A 719 7.24 15.68 7.99
N ILE A 720 8.21 16.01 7.14
CA ILE A 720 9.08 15.03 6.48
C ILE A 720 9.94 14.29 7.52
N LEU A 721 10.59 15.04 8.42
CA LEU A 721 11.42 14.48 9.49
C LEU A 721 10.60 13.56 10.41
N ALA A 722 9.40 13.99 10.83
CA ALA A 722 8.54 13.15 11.66
C ALA A 722 8.16 11.85 10.95
N ARG A 723 7.86 11.87 9.64
CA ARG A 723 7.54 10.65 8.87
C ARG A 723 8.75 9.74 8.68
N TYR A 724 9.90 10.33 8.39
CA TYR A 724 11.16 9.64 8.21
C TYR A 724 11.54 8.88 9.48
N TYR A 725 11.62 9.58 10.63
CA TYR A 725 12.01 8.96 11.89
C TYR A 725 10.96 7.98 12.43
N ALA A 726 9.67 8.24 12.21
CA ALA A 726 8.61 7.27 12.50
C ALA A 726 8.83 5.95 11.73
N THR A 727 9.07 6.04 10.43
CA THR A 727 9.29 4.86 9.57
C THR A 727 10.56 4.13 9.97
N LYS A 728 11.66 4.87 10.22
CA LYS A 728 12.96 4.34 10.64
C LYS A 728 12.87 3.52 11.93
N HIS A 729 12.23 4.06 12.97
CA HIS A 729 12.10 3.32 14.22
C HIS A 729 11.15 2.12 14.08
N ILE A 730 10.13 2.18 13.22
CA ILE A 730 9.24 1.03 12.95
C ILE A 730 10.02 -0.09 12.24
N ILE A 731 10.88 0.22 11.27
CA ILE A 731 11.72 -0.79 10.60
C ILE A 731 12.67 -1.48 11.59
N CYS A 732 13.25 -0.72 12.53
CA CYS A 732 14.26 -1.22 13.46
C CYS A 732 13.68 -1.88 14.72
N ARG A 733 12.42 -1.62 15.06
CA ARG A 733 11.77 -2.08 16.30
C ARG A 733 11.79 -3.61 16.50
N PRO A 734 11.63 -4.49 15.48
CA PRO A 734 11.66 -5.93 15.73
C PRO A 734 12.97 -6.42 16.36
N SER A 735 14.12 -5.81 16.02
CA SER A 735 15.40 -6.12 16.68
C SER A 735 15.40 -5.75 18.17
N LEU A 736 14.75 -4.64 18.54
CA LEU A 736 14.59 -4.22 19.93
C LEU A 736 13.66 -5.18 20.69
N VAL A 737 12.56 -5.60 20.08
CA VAL A 737 11.66 -6.61 20.65
C VAL A 737 12.41 -7.93 20.84
N PHE A 738 13.20 -8.37 19.86
CA PHE A 738 14.05 -9.56 19.96
C PHE A 738 15.05 -9.46 21.12
N ALA A 739 15.75 -8.33 21.26
CA ALA A 739 16.67 -8.09 22.36
C ALA A 739 15.97 -8.16 23.73
N ALA A 740 14.74 -7.65 23.83
CA ALA A 740 13.96 -7.68 25.07
C ALA A 740 13.49 -9.09 25.48
N HIS A 741 13.37 -10.03 24.53
CA HIS A 741 13.01 -11.43 24.79
C HIS A 741 14.22 -12.33 25.11
N SER A 742 15.45 -11.87 24.85
CA SER A 742 16.69 -12.66 25.01
C SER A 742 17.16 -12.80 26.48
N GLN A 743 16.21 -12.88 27.43
CA GLN A 743 16.33 -12.95 28.90
C GLN A 743 17.74 -13.23 29.46
N GLY A 744 18.59 -12.20 29.56
CA GLY A 744 19.84 -12.23 30.34
C GLY A 744 21.14 -12.41 29.57
N SER A 745 21.14 -12.63 28.25
CA SER A 745 22.40 -12.52 27.48
C SER A 745 22.78 -11.05 27.33
N THR A 746 23.86 -10.62 27.98
CA THR A 746 24.46 -9.29 27.77
C THR A 746 25.06 -9.13 26.38
N VAL A 747 25.28 -10.24 25.67
CA VAL A 747 25.85 -10.27 24.32
C VAL A 747 24.72 -10.45 23.32
N LEU A 748 24.41 -9.36 22.59
CA LEU A 748 23.47 -9.36 21.47
C LEU A 748 24.25 -9.48 20.14
N PRO A 749 23.68 -10.11 19.10
CA PRO A 749 24.27 -10.08 17.77
C PRO A 749 24.48 -8.63 17.29
N GLU A 750 25.59 -8.37 16.60
CA GLU A 750 25.99 -7.01 16.22
C GLU A 750 24.90 -6.26 15.45
N PHE A 751 24.26 -6.90 14.46
CA PHE A 751 23.19 -6.25 13.71
C PHE A 751 21.96 -5.93 14.58
N VAL A 752 21.63 -6.78 15.56
CA VAL A 752 20.52 -6.55 16.49
C VAL A 752 20.81 -5.31 17.30
N PHE A 753 22.00 -5.23 17.91
CA PHE A 753 22.39 -4.08 18.72
C PHE A 753 22.45 -2.79 17.89
N ALA A 754 22.99 -2.85 16.67
CA ALA A 754 23.03 -1.72 15.75
C ALA A 754 21.61 -1.21 15.40
N ASN A 755 20.67 -2.11 15.10
CA ASN A 755 19.27 -1.75 14.85
C ASN A 755 18.57 -1.24 16.11
N CYS A 756 18.84 -1.78 17.29
CA CYS A 756 18.33 -1.25 18.56
C CYS A 756 18.77 0.21 18.76
N LYS A 757 20.04 0.52 18.50
CA LYS A 757 20.57 1.89 18.56
C LYS A 757 19.87 2.81 17.56
N LYS A 758 19.78 2.41 16.29
CA LYS A 758 19.01 3.15 15.26
C LYS A 758 17.56 3.38 15.69
N CYS A 759 16.91 2.38 16.29
CA CYS A 759 15.54 2.44 16.77
C CYS A 759 15.38 3.50 17.87
N VAL A 760 16.23 3.45 18.90
CA VAL A 760 16.23 4.40 20.03
C VAL A 760 16.47 5.83 19.54
N ASP A 761 17.50 6.03 18.71
CA ASP A 761 17.84 7.35 18.17
C ASP A 761 16.72 7.92 17.30
N SER A 762 16.05 7.07 16.52
CA SER A 762 14.92 7.46 15.68
C SER A 762 13.67 7.76 16.51
N CYS A 763 13.40 7.01 17.59
CA CYS A 763 12.34 7.36 18.54
C CYS A 763 12.56 8.75 19.14
N ARG A 764 13.79 9.05 19.58
CA ARG A 764 14.16 10.37 20.15
C ARG A 764 13.89 11.51 19.16
N LYS A 765 14.36 11.36 17.92
CA LYS A 765 14.18 12.37 16.86
C LYS A 765 12.73 12.48 16.41
N PHE A 766 11.99 11.37 16.39
CA PHE A 766 10.55 11.39 16.13
C PHE A 766 9.80 12.15 17.23
N ILE A 767 10.10 11.90 18.51
CA ILE A 767 9.45 12.60 19.64
C ILE A 767 9.68 14.11 19.53
N TRP A 768 10.91 14.55 19.26
CA TRP A 768 11.22 15.97 19.03
C TRP A 768 10.42 16.56 17.85
N ALA A 769 10.40 15.91 16.68
CA ALA A 769 9.66 16.45 15.54
C ALA A 769 8.13 16.43 15.78
N ALA A 770 7.63 15.40 16.46
CA ALA A 770 6.22 15.28 16.79
C ALA A 770 5.78 16.27 17.87
N SER A 771 6.64 16.62 18.84
CA SER A 771 6.31 17.58 19.90
C SER A 771 6.04 18.97 19.34
N ILE A 772 6.85 19.40 18.37
CA ILE A 772 6.69 20.68 17.66
C ILE A 772 5.34 20.75 16.95
N LEU A 773 4.92 19.64 16.31
CA LEU A 773 3.66 19.59 15.58
C LEU A 773 2.44 19.42 16.47
N LEU A 774 2.58 18.79 17.64
CA LEU A 774 1.49 18.62 18.61
C LEU A 774 1.19 19.91 19.39
N ARG A 775 2.13 20.86 19.44
CA ARG A 775 1.92 22.21 19.98
C ARG A 775 1.11 23.11 19.04
N GLN A 776 0.71 22.59 17.87
CA GLN A 776 -0.14 23.29 16.92
C GLN A 776 -1.33 22.42 16.54
N ARG A 777 -2.45 23.04 16.20
CA ARG A 777 -3.62 22.36 15.66
C ARG A 777 -3.37 21.96 14.20
N THR A 778 -3.25 20.66 13.96
CA THR A 778 -3.01 20.10 12.62
C THR A 778 -3.93 18.92 12.34
N HIS A 779 -4.13 18.61 11.06
CA HIS A 779 -4.89 17.45 10.55
C HIS A 779 -4.39 16.06 11.00
N SER A 780 -3.30 15.98 11.76
CA SER A 780 -2.61 14.70 12.08
C SER A 780 -2.42 14.44 13.58
N ASN A 781 -2.90 15.33 14.45
CA ASN A 781 -2.62 15.30 15.88
C ASN A 781 -3.05 13.99 16.55
N TRP A 782 -4.27 13.52 16.30
CA TRP A 782 -4.77 12.25 16.86
C TRP A 782 -3.85 11.06 16.59
N HIS A 783 -3.41 10.89 15.33
CA HIS A 783 -2.51 9.81 14.96
C HIS A 783 -1.11 9.99 15.56
N ARG A 784 -0.64 11.24 15.70
CA ARG A 784 0.66 11.53 16.30
C ARG A 784 0.69 11.24 17.79
N MET A 785 -0.37 11.51 18.53
CA MET A 785 -0.45 11.17 19.97
C MET A 785 -0.27 9.66 20.20
N GLN A 786 -0.93 8.83 19.38
CA GLN A 786 -0.76 7.38 19.45
C GLN A 786 0.63 6.91 18.99
N ALA A 787 1.20 7.54 17.96
CA ALA A 787 2.54 7.22 17.50
C ALA A 787 3.61 7.63 18.54
N MET A 788 3.40 8.75 19.24
CA MET A 788 4.23 9.19 20.36
C MET A 788 4.21 8.17 21.49
N LEU A 789 3.02 7.69 21.89
CA LEU A 789 2.90 6.61 22.86
C LEU A 789 3.65 5.34 22.42
N ALA A 790 3.54 4.95 21.16
CA ALA A 790 4.26 3.79 20.63
C ALA A 790 5.79 3.96 20.65
N ALA A 791 6.29 5.17 20.39
CA ALA A 791 7.71 5.48 20.53
C ALA A 791 8.16 5.38 22.00
N ILE A 792 7.35 5.91 22.94
CA ILE A 792 7.61 5.79 24.38
C ILE A 792 7.59 4.33 24.84
N PHE A 793 6.62 3.50 24.42
CA PHE A 793 6.63 2.06 24.72
C PHE A 793 7.91 1.37 24.23
N THR A 794 8.37 1.74 23.03
CA THR A 794 9.62 1.22 22.47
C THR A 794 10.82 1.62 23.33
N LEU A 795 10.89 2.88 23.76
CA LEU A 795 11.94 3.39 24.65
C LEU A 795 11.87 2.79 26.06
N SER A 796 10.68 2.57 26.61
CA SER A 796 10.49 1.88 27.90
C SER A 796 10.99 0.45 27.84
N THR A 797 10.73 -0.23 26.72
CA THR A 797 11.23 -1.59 26.48
C THR A 797 12.76 -1.60 26.42
N ALA A 798 13.40 -0.64 25.74
CA ALA A 798 14.86 -0.50 25.74
C ALA A 798 15.41 -0.17 27.14
N LYS A 799 14.78 0.78 27.86
CA LYS A 799 15.20 1.20 29.20
C LYS A 799 15.12 0.07 30.23
N THR A 800 14.17 -0.85 30.07
CA THR A 800 13.99 -2.04 30.95
C THR A 800 14.70 -3.29 30.45
N THR A 801 15.52 -3.17 29.39
CA THR A 801 16.35 -4.26 28.85
C THR A 801 17.82 -4.00 29.22
N PRO A 802 18.46 -4.82 30.06
CA PRO A 802 19.81 -4.54 30.57
C PRO A 802 20.86 -4.22 29.50
N ALA A 803 20.85 -4.93 28.37
CA ALA A 803 21.80 -4.71 27.28
C ALA A 803 21.59 -3.38 26.53
N LEU A 804 20.42 -2.74 26.65
CA LEU A 804 20.05 -1.52 25.94
C LEU A 804 19.85 -0.32 26.86
N GLU A 805 19.84 -0.52 28.18
CA GLU A 805 19.52 0.52 29.18
C GLU A 805 20.35 1.79 28.98
N ALA A 806 21.66 1.63 28.73
CA ALA A 806 22.60 2.72 28.55
C ALA A 806 22.33 3.59 27.30
N LEU A 807 21.55 3.09 26.33
CA LEU A 807 21.18 3.84 25.13
C LEU A 807 20.10 4.91 25.38
N VAL A 808 19.40 4.83 26.53
CA VAL A 808 18.27 5.71 26.86
C VAL A 808 18.49 6.45 28.20
N PRO A 809 19.56 7.26 28.33
CA PRO A 809 19.81 8.03 29.56
C PRO A 809 18.77 9.14 29.78
N ASP A 810 18.18 9.64 28.70
CA ASP A 810 17.26 10.78 28.63
C ASP A 810 15.78 10.36 28.63
N PHE A 811 15.47 9.10 29.00
CA PHE A 811 14.11 8.55 28.97
C PHE A 811 13.08 9.45 29.66
N ASP A 812 13.42 9.94 30.84
CA ASP A 812 12.51 10.72 31.68
C ASP A 812 12.12 12.06 31.03
N ASP A 813 13.07 12.71 30.36
CA ASP A 813 12.83 14.00 29.70
C ASP A 813 12.01 13.82 28.43
N LEU A 814 12.23 12.73 27.70
CA LEU A 814 11.40 12.35 26.54
C LEU A 814 9.95 12.07 26.93
N VAL A 815 9.72 11.38 28.05
CA VAL A 815 8.35 11.12 28.53
C VAL A 815 7.69 12.40 29.04
N LYS A 816 8.43 13.29 29.74
CA LYS A 816 7.90 14.61 30.16
C LYS A 816 7.49 15.45 28.95
N GLU A 817 8.33 15.53 27.93
CA GLU A 817 8.05 16.28 26.71
C GLU A 817 6.79 15.74 26.01
N ALA A 818 6.65 14.41 25.92
CA ALA A 818 5.45 13.76 25.38
C ALA A 818 4.20 14.09 26.20
N ILE A 819 4.28 14.04 27.54
CA ILE A 819 3.15 14.42 28.42
C ILE A 819 2.77 15.88 28.18
N GLN A 820 3.72 16.82 28.27
CA GLN A 820 3.46 18.25 28.14
C GLN A 820 2.77 18.61 26.82
N CYS A 821 3.15 17.97 25.72
CA CYS A 821 2.56 18.26 24.41
C CYS A 821 1.16 17.64 24.21
N ILE A 822 0.92 16.46 24.78
CA ILE A 822 -0.36 15.75 24.64
C ILE A 822 -1.40 16.25 25.65
N GLU A 823 -0.96 16.69 26.83
CA GLU A 823 -1.82 17.24 27.89
C GLU A 823 -2.59 18.50 27.44
N LEU A 824 -2.03 19.26 26.49
CA LEU A 824 -2.73 20.36 25.79
C LEU A 824 -4.06 19.92 25.14
N TRP A 825 -4.20 18.64 24.82
CA TRP A 825 -5.35 18.06 24.11
C TRP A 825 -6.26 17.24 25.02
N ALA A 826 -5.82 16.92 26.24
CA ALA A 826 -6.50 15.96 27.13
C ALA A 826 -7.92 16.39 27.49
N GLU A 827 -8.12 17.67 27.78
CA GLU A 827 -9.43 18.22 28.16
C GLU A 827 -10.50 18.08 27.06
N HIS A 828 -10.09 18.02 25.79
CA HIS A 828 -11.00 18.04 24.64
C HIS A 828 -10.95 16.75 23.80
N CYS A 829 -10.19 15.74 24.25
CA CYS A 829 -10.01 14.50 23.53
C CYS A 829 -9.75 13.37 24.52
N GLU A 830 -10.75 12.52 24.74
CA GLU A 830 -10.68 11.37 25.66
C GLU A 830 -9.50 10.44 25.35
N THR A 831 -9.16 10.26 24.06
CA THR A 831 -7.95 9.54 23.65
C THR A 831 -6.68 10.22 24.15
N ALA A 832 -6.60 11.55 24.08
CA ALA A 832 -5.41 12.29 24.54
C ALA A 832 -5.25 12.17 26.07
N ASP A 833 -6.34 12.32 26.82
CA ASP A 833 -6.34 12.14 28.27
C ASP A 833 -5.88 10.73 28.68
N THR A 834 -6.43 9.72 27.99
CA THR A 834 -6.03 8.33 28.21
C THR A 834 -4.56 8.10 27.91
N VAL A 835 -4.03 8.67 26.82
CA VAL A 835 -2.59 8.59 26.49
C VAL A 835 -1.74 9.28 27.55
N VAL A 836 -2.14 10.45 28.04
CA VAL A 836 -1.42 11.17 29.13
C VAL A 836 -1.39 10.33 30.40
N SER A 837 -2.51 9.72 30.78
CA SER A 837 -2.59 8.80 31.91
C SER A 837 -1.61 7.63 31.75
N MET A 838 -1.61 6.97 30.59
CA MET A 838 -0.66 5.89 30.28
C MET A 838 0.80 6.36 30.36
N LEU A 839 1.14 7.53 29.81
CA LEU A 839 2.50 8.09 29.87
C LEU A 839 2.93 8.40 31.30
N LYS A 840 2.03 8.95 32.13
CA LYS A 840 2.27 9.17 33.57
C LYS A 840 2.54 7.85 34.30
N THR A 841 1.74 6.81 34.03
CA THR A 841 1.95 5.46 34.58
C THR A 841 3.27 4.85 34.14
N ILE A 842 3.62 4.93 32.84
CA ILE A 842 4.90 4.43 32.32
C ILE A 842 6.07 5.13 33.01
N ARG A 843 6.02 6.46 33.13
CA ARG A 843 7.07 7.25 33.77
C ARG A 843 7.27 6.82 35.23
N GLN A 844 6.18 6.68 35.98
CA GLN A 844 6.24 6.24 37.37
C GLN A 844 6.75 4.81 37.48
N LYS A 845 6.18 3.88 36.71
CA LYS A 845 6.57 2.47 36.76
C LYS A 845 7.99 2.27 36.29
N VAL A 846 8.45 2.81 35.16
CA VAL A 846 9.85 2.61 34.70
C VAL A 846 10.86 3.19 35.70
N ARG A 847 10.54 4.28 36.43
CA ARG A 847 11.39 4.76 37.53
C ARG A 847 11.50 3.73 38.67
N VAL A 848 10.39 3.06 39.01
CA VAL A 848 10.32 2.05 40.09
C VAL A 848 10.76 0.64 39.61
N PHE A 849 10.53 0.31 38.33
CA PHE A 849 10.84 -0.94 37.60
C PHE A 849 12.29 -0.99 37.10
N VAL A 850 13.12 -0.02 37.46
CA VAL A 850 14.56 -0.21 37.62
C VAL A 850 14.86 -0.54 39.10
N PRO A 851 14.27 -1.58 39.73
CA PRO A 851 14.74 -2.01 41.02
C PRO A 851 16.02 -2.80 40.72
N LYS A 852 17.13 -2.32 41.29
CA LYS A 852 18.39 -3.05 41.44
C LYS A 852 18.25 -4.44 42.13
N PHE A 853 17.02 -4.87 42.43
CA PHE A 853 16.68 -6.01 43.27
C PHE A 853 16.56 -7.33 42.49
N PHE A 854 15.89 -7.35 41.33
CA PHE A 854 15.71 -8.56 40.52
C PHE A 854 16.76 -8.73 39.42
N SER A 855 17.62 -7.73 39.23
CA SER A 855 18.81 -7.81 38.38
C SER A 855 20.02 -8.43 39.09
N ALA A 856 19.90 -8.73 40.39
CA ALA A 856 20.92 -9.46 41.14
C ALA A 856 20.84 -10.95 40.73
N PRO A 857 21.91 -11.55 40.19
CA PRO A 857 21.88 -12.93 39.67
C PRO A 857 21.37 -13.96 40.68
N GLU A 858 21.59 -13.69 41.96
CA GLU A 858 21.21 -14.52 43.11
C GLU A 858 19.69 -14.67 43.34
N TYR A 859 18.86 -13.76 42.80
CA TYR A 859 17.39 -13.81 42.96
C TYR A 859 16.63 -14.08 41.66
N ALA A 860 17.33 -14.28 40.55
CA ALA A 860 16.72 -14.51 39.23
C ALA A 860 15.82 -15.76 39.19
N ALA A 861 16.11 -16.77 40.02
CA ALA A 861 15.33 -18.00 40.12
C ALA A 861 13.94 -17.83 40.75
N TYR A 862 13.66 -16.67 41.38
CA TYR A 862 12.38 -16.37 42.03
C TYR A 862 11.52 -15.38 41.23
N LEU A 863 11.85 -15.14 39.96
CA LEU A 863 11.02 -14.34 39.08
C LEU A 863 9.77 -15.14 38.68
N PRO A 864 8.55 -14.58 38.81
CA PRO A 864 7.34 -15.26 38.36
C PRO A 864 7.42 -15.50 36.84
N THR A 865 7.17 -16.74 36.44
CA THR A 865 7.24 -17.19 35.03
C THR A 865 5.87 -17.37 34.39
N ALA A 866 4.86 -17.79 35.15
CA ALA A 866 3.49 -17.98 34.68
C ALA A 866 2.60 -16.75 34.88
N GLY A 867 3.08 -15.73 35.62
CA GLY A 867 2.42 -14.43 35.78
C GLY A 867 1.16 -14.46 36.66
N THR A 868 0.93 -15.55 37.39
CA THR A 868 -0.24 -15.68 38.27
C THR A 868 0.00 -14.99 39.60
N PHE A 869 -1.06 -14.42 40.20
CA PHE A 869 -0.98 -13.78 41.51
C PHE A 869 -0.46 -14.74 42.60
N GLN A 870 -0.88 -16.01 42.52
CA GLN A 870 -0.48 -17.05 43.48
C GLN A 870 1.02 -17.41 43.37
N GLU A 871 1.54 -17.48 42.14
CA GLU A 871 2.97 -17.68 41.88
C GLU A 871 3.79 -16.47 42.32
N ALA A 872 3.31 -15.25 42.06
CA ALA A 872 3.95 -14.03 42.52
C ALA A 872 4.04 -13.98 44.05
N LEU A 873 2.96 -14.36 44.75
CA LEU A 873 2.95 -14.46 46.21
C LEU A 873 3.95 -15.52 46.70
N SER A 874 3.91 -16.73 46.12
CA SER A 874 4.80 -17.84 46.51
C SER A 874 6.28 -17.51 46.26
N SER A 875 6.58 -16.91 45.12
CA SER A 875 7.94 -16.53 44.74
C SER A 875 8.47 -15.38 45.59
N THR A 876 7.59 -14.41 45.92
CA THR A 876 7.92 -13.34 46.87
C THR A 876 8.21 -13.92 48.26
N THR A 877 7.40 -14.85 48.76
CA THR A 877 7.63 -15.50 50.06
C THR A 877 8.94 -16.29 50.08
N LYS A 878 9.25 -17.05 49.03
CA LYS A 878 10.53 -17.78 48.90
C LYS A 878 11.74 -16.84 48.81
N SER A 879 11.61 -15.73 48.09
CA SER A 879 12.69 -14.72 48.03
C SER A 879 12.92 -14.06 49.39
N LYS A 880 11.85 -13.77 50.14
CA LYS A 880 11.89 -13.19 51.49
C LYS A 880 12.62 -14.10 52.49
N GLN A 881 12.47 -15.42 52.37
CA GLN A 881 13.17 -16.40 53.23
C GLN A 881 14.69 -16.38 53.06
N GLN A 882 15.20 -15.82 51.97
CA GLN A 882 16.65 -15.71 51.71
C GLN A 882 17.24 -14.35 52.08
N PHE A 883 16.43 -13.46 52.67
CA PHE A 883 16.93 -12.16 53.10
C PHE A 883 17.80 -12.30 54.34
N ASN A 884 19.08 -11.95 54.18
CA ASN A 884 19.99 -11.78 55.30
C ASN A 884 20.10 -10.28 55.65
N HIS A 885 20.74 -9.98 56.79
CA HIS A 885 20.87 -8.62 57.31
C HIS A 885 21.49 -7.63 56.29
N SER A 886 22.45 -8.09 55.48
CA SER A 886 23.10 -7.25 54.47
C SER A 886 22.14 -6.86 53.33
N VAL A 887 21.27 -7.79 52.94
CA VAL A 887 20.23 -7.57 51.92
C VAL A 887 19.19 -6.59 52.42
N VAL A 888 18.72 -6.77 53.67
CA VAL A 888 17.73 -5.86 54.29
C VAL A 888 18.30 -4.45 54.46
N SER A 889 19.56 -4.33 54.89
CA SER A 889 20.24 -3.04 55.06
C SER A 889 20.38 -2.30 53.73
N ARG A 890 20.83 -2.99 52.68
CA ARG A 890 20.97 -2.42 51.32
C ARG A 890 19.63 -1.98 50.73
N ARG A 891 18.54 -2.69 51.04
CA ARG A 891 17.17 -2.27 50.67
C ARG A 891 16.73 -1.02 51.40
N GLY A 892 17.02 -0.92 52.70
CA GLY A 892 16.75 0.28 53.48
C GLY A 892 17.49 1.50 52.93
N GLU A 893 18.77 1.33 52.59
CA GLU A 893 19.59 2.39 51.97
C GLU A 893 19.02 2.85 50.62
N TRP A 894 18.60 1.92 49.75
CA TRP A 894 17.99 2.28 48.46
C TRP A 894 16.66 3.00 48.61
N LEU A 895 15.82 2.52 49.52
CA LEU A 895 14.54 3.14 49.84
C LEU A 895 14.77 4.59 50.31
N LEU A 896 15.67 4.79 51.28
CA LEU A 896 16.02 6.11 51.79
C LEU A 896 16.60 7.02 50.71
N ALA A 897 17.50 6.51 49.86
CA ALA A 897 18.09 7.28 48.76
C ALA A 897 17.04 7.74 47.73
N GLU A 898 16.08 6.90 47.38
CA GLU A 898 14.98 7.26 46.47
C GLU A 898 14.04 8.30 47.06
N PHE A 899 13.73 8.21 48.36
CA PHE A 899 12.89 9.18 49.04
C PHE A 899 13.56 10.55 49.14
N VAL A 900 14.85 10.59 49.46
CA VAL A 900 15.64 11.83 49.46
C VAL A 900 15.71 12.43 48.05
N ALA A 901 15.95 11.62 47.01
CA ALA A 901 15.96 12.09 45.61
C ALA A 901 14.58 12.59 45.14
N SER A 902 13.50 12.11 45.77
CA SER A 902 12.13 12.54 45.50
C SER A 902 11.70 13.76 46.33
N GLY A 903 12.62 14.37 47.09
CA GLY A 903 12.36 15.57 47.88
C GLY A 903 11.59 15.32 49.18
N VAL A 904 11.51 14.07 49.66
CA VAL A 904 10.88 13.74 50.94
C VAL A 904 11.82 14.14 52.08
N THR A 905 11.40 15.11 52.89
CA THR A 905 12.21 15.69 53.98
C THR A 905 11.89 15.12 55.37
N ALA A 906 10.84 14.30 55.50
CA ALA A 906 10.47 13.60 56.73
C ALA A 906 9.74 12.30 56.41
N MET A 907 9.97 11.26 57.23
CA MET A 907 9.36 9.94 57.05
C MET A 907 8.87 9.38 58.38
N ARG A 908 7.70 8.73 58.37
CA ARG A 908 7.29 7.77 59.41
C ARG A 908 7.30 6.38 58.79
N ALA A 909 8.15 5.50 59.29
CA ALA A 909 8.18 4.10 58.90
C ALA A 909 7.32 3.28 59.86
N PHE A 910 6.48 2.40 59.30
CA PHE A 910 5.84 1.32 60.04
C PHE A 910 6.55 0.02 59.64
N VAL A 911 7.06 -0.71 60.61
CA VAL A 911 7.69 -2.02 60.40
C VAL A 911 6.63 -3.08 60.70
N GLU A 912 6.17 -3.76 59.67
CA GLU A 912 5.33 -4.96 59.82
C GLU A 912 6.27 -6.17 60.00
N VAL A 913 6.23 -6.77 61.19
CA VAL A 913 7.02 -7.97 61.51
C VAL A 913 6.18 -9.19 61.13
N ASP A 914 6.51 -9.79 60.00
CA ASP A 914 5.85 -10.99 59.48
C ASP A 914 6.33 -12.21 60.31
N THR A 915 5.48 -12.73 61.21
CA THR A 915 5.85 -13.81 62.15
C THR A 915 5.78 -15.20 61.53
N THR A 916 6.46 -15.42 60.41
CA THR A 916 6.62 -16.77 59.83
C THR A 916 8.07 -17.23 60.01
N ASP A 917 8.28 -17.98 61.09
CA ASP A 917 9.48 -18.73 61.51
C ASP A 917 10.65 -18.00 62.21
N THR A 918 10.55 -17.89 63.54
CA THR A 918 11.70 -18.18 64.44
C THR A 918 11.20 -18.82 65.75
N PRO A 919 11.65 -20.02 66.13
CA PRO A 919 11.62 -20.47 67.52
C PRO A 919 12.81 -19.83 68.26
N HIS A 920 12.54 -19.24 69.42
CA HIS A 920 13.43 -18.46 70.30
C HIS A 920 13.48 -16.96 69.98
N GLY A 921 12.99 -16.20 70.96
CA GLY A 921 12.76 -14.78 70.86
C GLY A 921 13.95 -13.93 71.25
N GLU A 922 13.91 -12.69 70.78
CA GLU A 922 14.47 -11.52 71.43
C GLU A 922 13.58 -10.32 71.06
N ARG A 923 13.05 -9.62 72.08
CA ARG A 923 12.40 -8.32 71.91
C ARG A 923 13.49 -7.29 71.63
N MET A 924 13.45 -6.63 70.47
CA MET A 924 14.15 -5.36 70.25
C MET A 924 13.15 -4.21 70.39
N GLY A 925 13.47 -3.26 71.27
CA GLY A 925 12.64 -2.10 71.63
C GLY A 925 12.59 -1.01 70.55
N PRO A 926 11.93 0.13 70.84
CA PRO A 926 11.66 1.17 69.85
C PRO A 926 12.95 1.90 69.47
N ILE A 927 13.27 1.94 68.18
CA ILE A 927 14.29 2.83 67.64
C ILE A 927 13.60 4.18 67.37
N GLY A 928 14.03 5.21 68.10
CA GLY A 928 13.43 6.55 68.11
C GLY A 928 13.85 7.46 66.95
N ASN A 929 13.02 8.50 66.78
CA ASN A 929 13.08 9.73 65.97
C ASN A 929 14.00 9.83 64.75
#